data_AF-A0A1H7MVK5-F1
#
_entry.id   AF-A0A1H7MVK5-F1
#
_cell.length_a   1.000
_cell.length_b   1.000
_cell.length_c   1.000
_cell.angle_alpha   90.00
_cell.angle_beta   90.00
_cell.angle_gamma   90.00
#
_symmetry.space_group_name_H-M   'P 1'
#
loop_
_entity.id
_entity.type
_entity.pdbx_description
1 polymer ?
#
loop_
_entity_poly.entity_id
_entity_poly.type
_entity_poly.pdbx_seq_one_letter_code
_entity_poly.pdbx_strand_id
1 'polypeptide(L)'
;MSGESGARGGKAAAPTPPGAATPPGTEVHTTDVHAAVSAVWRLESARIVAALVRIVRDVGAAEELAQDAMVAALEQWPATGVPNNPAAWLTTIAKRRAVDRIRREQREERKQAELARERDRGEPVQPADEVGEVGDGDAGDESADVLRLLLLTCHPALPPQARIALTLRLLAGLTPDEIARALLLDTTTVTRRIADGKRILAHQRVDFSAAPAAEEVSERIGAALEVVYLVFNEGYAATSGEDLIRPELCLTALRLGRLLARLAPREPEAHALVALMELQASRQAARTGPDGEPVQLHEQNRGRWDPLLIRRGFEAMLRARDLLAGDRPGPPGPYLLQAAIAVCHAQARTDEDTDWTQIAALYQALSHLLPTPVVQLNRAVAVGRAEGPQAGLDLLDSLRLDPTLQDYHLLPSVRADLLQRLGRTTEARSEFRRAAGLTRNDAERAFLLRRAEALSRTEPRGGADAQGGDGSIGRQLGQAADEFLAGTGWGAATRRSYAQTMHRLCAGLGATAPLDEVTADQVARVFRAAWGAAAPATWNRHRATLRSFAAWAGQDALADAVPRRATDAARVAAPTSAPGTLGGGRAPSQAALPREVLRSLLRDPAIPARDRLLWRVLHESGATVTAVLALNVQDVDLPHDRARSGRSFICWRPATTSHVAQLAGGRTSGPLFLSARRPAPARTPADAADLCPQTGRRRLSYERAEYQFKQATRQLDPAGVGFTLRLLRTGR
;
A
#
# COMPACT_ATOMS: atom_id res chain seq x y z
N MET A 1 53.62 30.61 54.12
CA MET A 1 53.79 31.81 53.28
C MET A 1 52.80 31.67 52.13
N SER A 2 51.55 32.14 52.30
CA SER A 2 51.05 33.48 51.89
C SER A 2 51.17 33.67 50.37
N GLY A 3 50.19 34.02 49.55
CA GLY A 3 48.77 34.43 49.63
C GLY A 3 48.35 34.72 48.16
N GLU A 4 47.14 34.35 47.73
CA GLU A 4 46.00 35.24 47.41
C GLU A 4 46.17 36.38 46.35
N SER A 5 45.28 36.30 45.33
CA SER A 5 44.41 37.38 44.78
C SER A 5 44.93 38.44 43.78
N GLY A 6 44.34 38.41 42.56
CA GLY A 6 43.40 39.44 42.07
C GLY A 6 43.88 40.59 41.15
N ALA A 7 43.25 40.73 39.96
CA ALA A 7 42.78 41.99 39.32
C ALA A 7 42.39 41.76 37.83
N ARG A 8 41.10 41.74 37.47
CA ARG A 8 40.30 42.80 36.78
C ARG A 8 41.03 43.61 35.68
N GLY A 9 40.47 43.57 34.46
CA GLY A 9 40.71 44.54 33.39
C GLY A 9 39.49 44.63 32.46
N GLY A 10 38.78 45.76 32.49
CA GLY A 10 37.65 46.06 31.61
C GLY A 10 38.09 46.50 30.21
N LYS A 11 37.16 46.50 29.25
CA LYS A 11 37.36 47.15 27.95
C LYS A 11 36.07 47.82 27.48
N ALA A 12 36.17 49.14 27.34
CA ALA A 12 35.18 50.04 26.76
C ALA A 12 35.28 50.08 25.23
N ALA A 13 34.23 50.65 24.63
CA ALA A 13 33.83 50.61 23.23
C ALA A 13 34.72 51.37 22.23
N ALA A 14 34.63 50.96 20.96
CA ALA A 14 35.11 51.67 19.78
C ALA A 14 34.01 51.66 18.68
N PRO A 15 34.00 52.62 17.73
CA PRO A 15 32.78 53.21 17.18
C PRO A 15 32.25 52.58 15.87
N THR A 16 30.96 52.82 15.62
CA THR A 16 30.14 52.36 14.48
C THR A 16 30.31 53.22 13.23
N PRO A 17 30.36 52.65 12.01
CA PRO A 17 30.17 53.40 10.75
C PRO A 17 28.68 53.44 10.34
N PRO A 18 28.23 54.46 9.58
CA PRO A 18 26.80 54.66 9.30
C PRO A 18 26.34 53.94 8.03
N GLY A 19 25.08 53.48 8.06
CA GLY A 19 24.19 53.48 6.89
C GLY A 19 24.30 52.30 5.93
N ALA A 20 23.64 51.19 6.25
CA ALA A 20 23.10 50.27 5.25
C ALA A 20 21.64 50.00 5.58
N ALA A 21 20.79 50.14 4.57
CA ALA A 21 19.34 50.16 4.63
C ALA A 21 18.75 48.92 5.35
N THR A 22 17.73 49.18 6.16
CA THR A 22 16.84 48.19 6.77
C THR A 22 16.25 47.27 5.69
N PRO A 23 16.43 45.93 5.75
CA PRO A 23 15.63 45.04 4.93
C PRO A 23 14.19 45.06 5.42
N PRO A 24 13.18 44.98 4.53
CA PRO A 24 11.79 44.87 4.95
C PRO A 24 11.62 43.55 5.71
N GLY A 25 10.72 43.59 6.71
CA GLY A 25 10.55 42.57 7.74
C GLY A 25 10.59 41.13 7.23
N THR A 26 11.33 40.30 7.95
CA THR A 26 11.29 38.86 7.85
C THR A 26 9.86 38.40 8.11
N GLU A 27 9.11 38.12 7.05
CA GLU A 27 7.90 37.32 7.14
C GLU A 27 8.32 35.95 7.72
N VAL A 28 8.05 35.76 9.01
CA VAL A 28 8.22 34.47 9.67
C VAL A 28 7.38 33.45 8.90
N HIS A 29 8.07 32.51 8.26
CA HIS A 29 7.50 31.51 7.38
C HIS A 29 6.36 30.75 8.06
N THR A 30 5.11 31.01 7.63
CA THR A 30 3.91 30.28 8.08
C THR A 30 4.06 28.76 7.84
N THR A 31 4.87 28.36 6.86
CA THR A 31 5.24 26.97 6.54
C THR A 31 6.04 26.28 7.65
N ASP A 32 6.83 27.02 8.45
CA ASP A 32 7.69 26.44 9.49
C ASP A 32 6.87 26.06 10.75
N VAL A 33 5.90 26.89 11.14
CA VAL A 33 5.04 26.61 12.30
C VAL A 33 4.20 25.35 12.10
N HIS A 34 3.60 25.15 10.93
CA HIS A 34 2.85 23.91 10.63
C HIS A 34 3.74 22.66 10.67
N ALA A 35 4.96 22.75 10.15
CA ALA A 35 5.93 21.65 10.20
C ALA A 35 6.38 21.36 11.64
N ALA A 36 6.65 22.40 12.43
CA ALA A 36 7.01 22.29 13.84
C ALA A 36 5.88 21.66 14.67
N VAL A 37 4.63 22.13 14.52
CA VAL A 37 3.46 21.52 15.18
C VAL A 37 3.32 20.05 14.81
N SER A 38 3.43 19.72 13.52
CA SER A 38 3.33 18.32 13.06
C SER A 38 4.44 17.44 13.63
N ALA A 39 5.67 17.94 13.71
CA ALA A 39 6.81 17.23 14.26
C ALA A 39 6.66 16.99 15.77
N VAL A 40 6.30 18.03 16.52
CA VAL A 40 6.03 17.96 17.96
C VAL A 40 4.88 16.99 18.23
N TRP A 41 3.78 17.09 17.47
CA TRP A 41 2.65 16.18 17.62
C TRP A 41 3.07 14.73 17.40
N ARG A 42 3.81 14.43 16.32
CA ARG A 42 4.29 13.07 16.10
C ARG A 42 5.12 12.56 17.27
N LEU A 43 5.95 13.38 17.90
CA LEU A 43 6.82 12.96 19.00
C LEU A 43 6.07 12.81 20.33
N GLU A 44 5.13 13.71 20.61
CA GLU A 44 4.59 13.93 21.97
C GLU A 44 3.10 13.53 22.13
N SER A 45 2.38 13.26 21.03
CA SER A 45 0.93 12.96 21.08
C SER A 45 0.60 11.83 22.05
N ALA A 46 1.41 10.77 22.05
CA ALA A 46 1.21 9.61 22.92
C ALA A 46 1.25 10.01 24.40
N ARG A 47 2.21 10.86 24.79
CA ARG A 47 2.38 11.32 26.18
C ARG A 47 1.24 12.24 26.59
N ILE A 48 0.89 13.20 25.73
CA ILE A 48 -0.20 14.15 26.00
C ILE A 48 -1.52 13.41 26.15
N VAL A 49 -1.87 12.54 25.20
CA VAL A 49 -3.11 11.77 25.24
C VAL A 49 -3.14 10.85 26.45
N ALA A 50 -2.05 10.14 26.76
CA ALA A 50 -1.99 9.24 27.90
C ALA A 50 -2.25 9.97 29.23
N ALA A 51 -1.62 11.13 29.44
CA ALA A 51 -1.86 11.95 30.62
C ALA A 51 -3.32 12.44 30.72
N LEU A 52 -3.94 12.79 29.59
CA LEU A 52 -5.33 13.23 29.56
C LEU A 52 -6.31 12.07 29.82
N VAL A 53 -6.04 10.87 29.31
CA VAL A 53 -6.86 9.67 29.57
C VAL A 53 -6.97 9.41 31.08
N ARG A 54 -5.88 9.62 31.84
CA ARG A 54 -5.92 9.49 33.31
C ARG A 54 -6.86 10.51 33.97
N ILE A 55 -6.94 11.72 33.42
CA ILE A 55 -7.75 12.81 33.95
C ILE A 55 -9.23 12.62 33.60
N VAL A 56 -9.54 12.42 32.31
CA VAL A 56 -10.93 12.39 31.82
C VAL A 56 -11.54 10.99 31.73
N ARG A 57 -10.74 9.94 31.90
CA ARG A 57 -11.16 8.53 31.87
C ARG A 57 -11.95 8.14 30.60
N ASP A 58 -11.59 8.76 29.47
CA ASP A 58 -12.16 8.46 28.16
C ASP A 58 -11.12 8.76 27.07
N VAL A 59 -10.85 7.76 26.22
CA VAL A 59 -9.83 7.86 25.15
C VAL A 59 -10.25 8.82 24.04
N GLY A 60 -11.54 8.86 23.72
CA GLY A 60 -12.08 9.77 22.72
C GLY A 60 -11.97 11.23 23.17
N ALA A 61 -12.45 11.52 24.38
CA ALA A 61 -12.39 12.85 24.96
C ALA A 61 -10.94 13.33 25.17
N ALA A 62 -10.04 12.44 25.61
CA ALA A 62 -8.62 12.76 25.76
C ALA A 62 -7.96 13.14 24.42
N GLU A 63 -8.24 12.41 23.34
CA GLU A 63 -7.72 12.76 22.02
C GLU A 63 -8.28 14.10 21.54
N GLU A 64 -9.59 14.34 21.68
CA GLU A 64 -10.22 15.61 21.30
C GLU A 64 -9.58 16.80 22.01
N LEU A 65 -9.38 16.71 23.33
CA LEU A 65 -8.73 17.76 24.12
C LEU A 65 -7.27 18.00 23.71
N ALA A 66 -6.55 16.94 23.32
CA ALA A 66 -5.19 17.07 22.81
C ALA A 66 -5.17 17.74 21.41
N GLN A 67 -6.12 17.41 20.54
CA GLN A 67 -6.27 18.07 19.23
C GLN A 67 -6.65 19.54 19.38
N ASP A 68 -7.50 19.87 20.35
CA ASP A 68 -7.88 21.22 20.72
C ASP A 68 -6.67 22.08 21.15
N ALA A 69 -5.73 21.49 21.90
CA ALA A 69 -4.47 22.15 22.23
C ALA A 69 -3.60 22.38 20.98
N MET A 70 -3.60 21.45 20.03
CA MET A 70 -2.91 21.62 18.74
C MET A 70 -3.56 22.73 17.90
N VAL A 71 -4.88 22.84 17.90
CA VAL A 71 -5.59 23.96 17.25
C VAL A 71 -5.17 25.30 17.88
N ALA A 72 -5.12 25.37 19.21
CA ALA A 72 -4.65 26.57 19.91
C ALA A 72 -3.20 26.93 19.55
N ALA A 73 -2.32 25.94 19.38
CA ALA A 73 -0.95 26.17 18.90
C ALA A 73 -0.93 26.76 17.49
N LEU A 74 -1.76 26.22 16.58
CA LEU A 74 -1.87 26.72 15.20
C LEU A 74 -2.46 28.13 15.12
N GLU A 75 -3.30 28.53 16.07
CA GLU A 75 -3.84 29.90 16.16
C GLU A 75 -2.84 30.89 16.77
N GLN A 76 -2.11 30.47 17.82
CA GLN A 76 -1.29 31.38 18.62
C GLN A 76 0.17 31.50 18.15
N TRP A 77 0.81 30.39 17.77
CA TRP A 77 2.23 30.38 17.42
C TRP A 77 2.59 31.18 16.17
N PRO A 78 1.74 31.35 15.15
CA PRO A 78 2.04 32.26 14.04
C PRO A 78 2.28 33.70 14.49
N ALA A 79 1.62 34.15 15.56
CA ALA A 79 1.77 35.50 16.10
C ALA A 79 2.86 35.59 17.17
N THR A 80 3.00 34.57 18.02
CA THR A 80 3.91 34.60 19.18
C THR A 80 5.26 33.92 18.94
N GLY A 81 5.42 33.22 17.82
CA GLY A 81 6.50 32.26 17.60
C GLY A 81 6.26 30.92 18.30
N VAL A 82 7.03 29.90 17.88
CA VAL A 82 7.04 28.57 18.51
C VAL A 82 7.72 28.66 19.88
N PRO A 83 7.09 28.23 20.99
CA PRO A 83 7.70 28.26 22.31
C PRO A 83 8.99 27.42 22.40
N ASN A 84 9.89 27.76 23.32
CA ASN A 84 11.13 26.99 23.56
C ASN A 84 10.87 25.53 23.99
N ASN A 85 9.74 25.27 24.67
CA ASN A 85 9.27 23.92 24.98
C ASN A 85 7.83 23.74 24.46
N PRO A 86 7.66 23.39 23.17
CA PRO A 86 6.34 23.19 22.56
C PRO A 86 5.52 22.08 23.22
N ALA A 87 6.19 21.01 23.66
CA ALA A 87 5.58 19.83 24.27
C ALA A 87 4.90 20.17 25.61
N ALA A 88 5.63 20.87 26.49
CA ALA A 88 5.11 21.35 27.76
C ALA A 88 3.93 22.31 27.54
N TRP A 89 4.05 23.23 26.58
CA TRP A 89 2.97 24.18 26.26
C TRP A 89 1.68 23.46 25.84
N LEU A 90 1.76 22.51 24.91
CA LEU A 90 0.61 21.71 24.46
C LEU A 90 -0.02 20.92 25.61
N THR A 91 0.83 20.31 26.45
CA THR A 91 0.39 19.53 27.62
C THR A 91 -0.37 20.42 28.61
N THR A 92 0.16 21.60 28.91
CA THR A 92 -0.49 22.57 29.82
C THR A 92 -1.84 23.03 29.29
N ILE A 93 -1.93 23.39 27.99
CA ILE A 93 -3.19 23.81 27.39
C ILE A 93 -4.21 22.68 27.40
N ALA A 94 -3.81 21.46 27.05
CA ALA A 94 -4.71 20.32 27.04
C ALA A 94 -5.21 19.99 28.47
N LYS A 95 -4.32 19.99 29.49
CA LYS A 95 -4.71 19.78 30.89
C LYS A 95 -5.70 20.84 31.39
N ARG A 96 -5.48 22.13 31.05
CA ARG A 96 -6.43 23.21 31.41
C ARG A 96 -7.81 22.98 30.80
N ARG A 97 -7.87 22.67 29.50
CA ARG A 97 -9.13 22.34 28.82
C ARG A 97 -9.83 21.12 29.43
N ALA A 98 -9.08 20.09 29.84
CA ALA A 98 -9.63 18.93 30.53
C ALA A 98 -10.31 19.31 31.85
N VAL A 99 -9.63 20.13 32.68
CA VAL A 99 -10.19 20.62 33.95
C VAL A 99 -11.43 21.48 33.72
N ASP A 100 -11.40 22.38 32.72
CA ASP A 100 -12.54 23.23 32.39
C ASP A 100 -13.76 22.42 31.93
N ARG A 101 -13.53 21.35 31.16
CA ARG A 101 -14.57 20.40 30.77
C ARG A 101 -15.20 19.72 31.99
N ILE A 102 -14.38 19.17 32.88
CA ILE A 102 -14.86 18.49 34.11
C ILE A 102 -15.67 19.45 34.97
N ARG A 103 -15.19 20.69 35.17
CA ARG A 103 -15.91 21.73 35.91
C ARG A 103 -17.24 22.11 35.24
N ARG A 104 -17.30 22.10 33.90
CA ARG A 104 -18.54 22.34 33.16
C ARG A 104 -19.53 21.19 33.36
N GLU A 105 -19.09 19.94 33.20
CA GLU A 105 -19.93 18.75 33.39
C GLU A 105 -20.50 18.69 34.83
N GLN A 106 -19.67 18.91 35.85
CA GLN A 106 -20.12 18.98 37.25
C GLN A 106 -21.15 20.10 37.49
N ARG A 107 -20.99 21.27 36.85
CA ARG A 107 -21.99 22.35 36.94
C ARG A 107 -23.29 22.00 36.22
N GLU A 108 -23.22 21.31 35.09
CA GLU A 108 -24.39 20.83 34.35
C GLU A 108 -25.12 19.75 35.14
N GLU A 109 -24.42 18.79 35.72
CA GLU A 109 -24.99 17.78 36.61
C GLU A 109 -25.62 18.39 37.86
N ARG A 110 -24.95 19.36 38.51
CA ARG A 110 -25.52 20.10 39.65
C ARG A 110 -26.78 20.84 39.24
N LYS A 111 -26.80 21.52 38.10
CA LYS A 111 -28.00 22.21 37.59
C LYS A 111 -29.11 21.25 37.17
N GLN A 112 -28.78 20.10 36.59
CA GLN A 112 -29.76 19.06 36.26
C GLN A 112 -30.33 18.43 37.54
N ALA A 113 -29.50 18.23 38.57
CA ALA A 113 -29.94 17.81 39.89
C ALA A 113 -30.78 18.88 40.58
N GLU A 114 -30.44 20.17 40.44
CA GLU A 114 -31.25 21.30 40.93
C GLU A 114 -32.59 21.39 40.19
N LEU A 115 -32.63 21.24 38.86
CA LEU A 115 -33.86 21.18 38.06
C LEU A 115 -34.71 19.93 38.37
N ALA A 116 -34.07 18.80 38.71
CA ALA A 116 -34.76 17.60 39.18
C ALA A 116 -35.31 17.79 40.61
N ARG A 117 -34.60 18.50 41.48
CA ARG A 117 -35.04 18.89 42.84
C ARG A 117 -36.08 20.01 42.83
N GLU A 118 -36.09 20.91 41.84
CA GLU A 118 -37.17 21.90 41.64
C GLU A 118 -38.48 21.23 41.19
N ARG A 119 -38.41 19.99 40.69
CA ARG A 119 -39.56 19.17 40.29
C ARG A 119 -40.14 18.33 41.44
N ASP A 120 -39.41 18.19 42.56
CA ASP A 120 -39.80 17.42 43.72
C ASP A 120 -39.39 18.18 45.00
N ARG A 121 -40.32 18.86 45.66
CA ARG A 121 -40.04 19.62 46.89
C ARG A 121 -39.57 18.67 48.00
N GLY A 122 -38.29 18.74 48.39
CA GLY A 122 -37.78 18.14 49.61
C GLY A 122 -36.25 18.23 49.78
N GLU A 123 -35.82 19.15 50.64
CA GLU A 123 -34.54 19.33 51.38
C GLU A 123 -33.14 19.21 50.71
N PRO A 124 -32.18 20.07 51.12
CA PRO A 124 -30.85 20.15 50.49
C PRO A 124 -29.83 19.19 51.10
N VAL A 125 -29.07 18.50 50.24
CA VAL A 125 -27.81 17.80 50.60
C VAL A 125 -26.63 18.55 49.97
N GLN A 126 -25.70 19.01 50.81
CA GLN A 126 -24.41 19.57 50.40
C GLN A 126 -23.44 18.45 49.97
N PRO A 127 -22.77 18.54 48.81
CA PRO A 127 -21.61 17.70 48.54
C PRO A 127 -20.33 18.37 49.05
N ALA A 128 -19.47 17.56 49.67
CA ALA A 128 -18.13 17.90 50.11
C ALA A 128 -17.23 18.29 48.93
N ASP A 129 -16.48 19.37 49.12
CA ASP A 129 -15.33 19.73 48.31
C ASP A 129 -14.17 18.80 48.65
N GLU A 130 -13.65 18.06 47.68
CA GLU A 130 -12.26 17.58 47.65
C GLU A 130 -11.95 17.04 46.25
N VAL A 131 -11.49 17.92 45.36
CA VAL A 131 -10.71 17.52 44.18
C VAL A 131 -9.28 17.91 44.51
N GLY A 132 -8.48 16.92 44.94
CA GLY A 132 -7.10 17.12 45.35
C GLY A 132 -6.28 17.82 44.26
N GLU A 133 -5.40 18.72 44.70
CA GLU A 133 -4.37 19.34 43.87
C GLU A 133 -3.60 18.26 43.10
N VAL A 134 -3.64 18.34 41.77
CA VAL A 134 -2.75 17.54 40.91
C VAL A 134 -1.37 18.18 41.01
N GLY A 135 -0.60 17.76 42.03
CA GLY A 135 0.79 18.14 42.18
C GLY A 135 1.62 17.70 40.96
N ASP A 136 2.56 18.55 40.56
CA ASP A 136 3.59 18.24 39.57
C ASP A 136 4.49 17.10 40.11
N GLY A 137 4.12 15.86 39.77
CA GLY A 137 4.77 14.63 40.27
C GLY A 137 5.43 13.81 39.16
N ASP A 138 6.76 13.79 39.22
CA ASP A 138 7.72 12.74 38.83
C ASP A 138 7.68 12.10 37.42
N ALA A 139 8.83 12.09 36.75
CA ALA A 139 9.03 11.53 35.40
C ALA A 139 8.74 10.00 35.31
N GLY A 140 8.60 9.32 36.46
CA GLY A 140 8.17 7.93 36.55
C GLY A 140 6.70 7.69 36.14
N ASP A 141 5.79 8.67 36.34
CA ASP A 141 4.36 8.52 36.03
C ASP A 141 4.08 8.56 34.52
N GLU A 142 4.87 9.34 33.77
CA GLU A 142 4.64 9.58 32.34
C GLU A 142 4.85 8.32 31.47
N SER A 143 5.87 7.51 31.79
CA SER A 143 6.12 6.26 31.06
C SER A 143 5.06 5.21 31.38
N ALA A 144 4.59 5.16 32.64
CA ALA A 144 3.50 4.28 33.05
C ALA A 144 2.19 4.64 32.33
N ASP A 145 1.90 5.94 32.16
CA ASP A 145 0.72 6.42 31.44
C ASP A 145 0.75 6.00 29.95
N VAL A 146 1.89 6.14 29.26
CA VAL A 146 1.98 5.72 27.86
C VAL A 146 1.87 4.20 27.71
N LEU A 147 2.43 3.43 28.65
CA LEU A 147 2.25 1.98 28.67
C LEU A 147 0.77 1.62 28.88
N ARG A 148 0.06 2.26 29.81
CA ARG A 148 -1.39 2.07 29.99
C ARG A 148 -2.14 2.37 28.70
N LEU A 149 -1.84 3.48 28.02
CA LEU A 149 -2.46 3.83 26.75
C LEU A 149 -2.23 2.75 25.69
N LEU A 150 -1.00 2.22 25.57
CA LEU A 150 -0.70 1.14 24.65
C LEU A 150 -1.54 -0.11 24.95
N LEU A 151 -1.59 -0.54 26.21
CA LEU A 151 -2.37 -1.68 26.67
C LEU A 151 -3.88 -1.48 26.42
N LEU A 152 -4.38 -0.24 26.55
CA LEU A 152 -5.77 0.11 26.22
C LEU A 152 -6.05 0.02 24.72
N THR A 153 -5.15 0.51 23.86
CA THR A 153 -5.32 0.36 22.39
C THR A 153 -5.26 -1.10 21.93
N CYS A 154 -4.70 -1.98 22.75
CA CYS A 154 -4.61 -3.43 22.50
C CYS A 154 -5.65 -4.25 23.30
N HIS A 155 -6.69 -3.61 23.85
CA HIS A 155 -7.71 -4.27 24.65
C HIS A 155 -8.41 -5.42 23.88
N PRO A 156 -8.69 -6.58 24.50
CA PRO A 156 -9.24 -7.74 23.82
C PRO A 156 -10.62 -7.48 23.18
N ALA A 157 -11.45 -6.64 23.80
CA ALA A 157 -12.76 -6.23 23.24
C ALA A 157 -12.66 -5.48 21.90
N LEU A 158 -11.49 -4.93 21.54
CA LEU A 158 -11.29 -4.28 20.26
C LEU A 158 -11.05 -5.33 19.16
N PRO A 159 -11.71 -5.22 18.00
CA PRO A 159 -11.37 -6.04 16.85
C PRO A 159 -9.93 -5.69 16.37
N PRO A 160 -9.18 -6.65 15.79
CA PRO A 160 -7.77 -6.45 15.41
C PRO A 160 -7.53 -5.18 14.57
N GLN A 161 -8.46 -4.90 13.65
CA GLN A 161 -8.38 -3.74 12.76
C GLN A 161 -8.56 -2.40 13.48
N ALA A 162 -9.30 -2.38 14.59
CA ALA A 162 -9.40 -1.20 15.45
C ALA A 162 -8.16 -1.03 16.31
N ARG A 163 -7.55 -2.12 16.80
CA ARG A 163 -6.28 -2.08 17.55
C ARG A 163 -5.19 -1.41 16.71
N ILE A 164 -4.98 -1.88 15.48
CA ILE A 164 -3.99 -1.30 14.55
C ILE A 164 -4.24 0.20 14.33
N ALA A 165 -5.48 0.56 14.01
CA ALA A 165 -5.84 1.94 13.71
C ALA A 165 -5.67 2.86 14.93
N LEU A 166 -6.10 2.42 16.12
CA LEU A 166 -5.97 3.19 17.36
C LEU A 166 -4.51 3.32 17.82
N THR A 167 -3.72 2.25 17.75
CA THR A 167 -2.29 2.33 18.10
C THR A 167 -1.55 3.28 17.17
N LEU A 168 -1.78 3.21 15.85
CA LEU A 168 -1.17 4.15 14.90
C LEU A 168 -1.63 5.60 15.13
N ARG A 169 -2.91 5.79 15.47
CA ARG A 169 -3.48 7.11 15.70
C ARG A 169 -2.95 7.75 16.99
N LEU A 170 -3.02 7.03 18.09
CA LEU A 170 -2.77 7.57 19.43
C LEU A 170 -1.28 7.50 19.83
N LEU A 171 -0.60 6.40 19.51
CA LEU A 171 0.79 6.18 19.92
C LEU A 171 1.79 6.69 18.88
N ALA A 172 1.51 6.51 17.58
CA ALA A 172 2.39 7.00 16.53
C ALA A 172 2.07 8.42 16.05
N GLY A 173 0.87 8.94 16.37
CA GLY A 173 0.45 10.30 16.06
C GLY A 173 0.04 10.51 14.59
N LEU A 174 -0.29 9.44 13.86
CA LEU A 174 -0.64 9.53 12.44
C LEU A 174 -2.06 10.09 12.26
N THR A 175 -2.25 10.84 11.19
CA THR A 175 -3.57 11.28 10.72
C THR A 175 -4.36 10.11 10.10
N PRO A 176 -5.70 10.17 10.04
CA PRO A 176 -6.51 9.17 9.34
C PRO A 176 -6.08 8.98 7.88
N ASP A 177 -5.67 10.05 7.19
CA ASP A 177 -5.17 9.98 5.80
C ASP A 177 -3.82 9.28 5.69
N GLU A 178 -2.91 9.51 6.65
CA GLU A 178 -1.64 8.80 6.70
C GLU A 178 -1.85 7.32 6.99
N ILE A 179 -2.74 6.97 7.92
CA ILE A 179 -3.10 5.57 8.23
C ILE A 179 -3.79 4.91 7.03
N ALA A 180 -4.68 5.62 6.33
CA ALA A 180 -5.34 5.11 5.14
C ALA A 180 -4.34 4.81 4.02
N ARG A 181 -3.41 5.74 3.77
CA ARG A 181 -2.32 5.54 2.82
C ARG A 181 -1.39 4.40 3.24
N ALA A 182 -1.09 4.30 4.54
CA ALA A 182 -0.24 3.28 5.12
C ALA A 182 -0.79 1.87 4.91
N LEU A 183 -2.08 1.70 5.19
CA LEU A 183 -2.77 0.40 5.18
C LEU A 183 -3.48 0.11 3.84
N LEU A 184 -3.33 0.99 2.84
CA LEU A 184 -4.03 0.93 1.55
C LEU A 184 -5.56 0.83 1.68
N LEU A 185 -6.11 1.59 2.62
CA LEU A 185 -7.53 1.71 2.86
C LEU A 185 -8.03 3.09 2.42
N ASP A 186 -9.34 3.26 2.34
CA ASP A 186 -9.94 4.58 2.24
C ASP A 186 -9.99 5.28 3.60
N THR A 187 -9.84 6.61 3.61
CA THR A 187 -9.85 7.44 4.82
C THR A 187 -11.13 7.25 5.63
N THR A 188 -12.28 7.05 4.98
CA THR A 188 -13.57 6.82 5.65
C THR A 188 -13.56 5.52 6.46
N THR A 189 -13.04 4.43 5.89
CA THR A 189 -12.88 3.13 6.58
C THR A 189 -11.99 3.26 7.80
N VAL A 190 -10.85 3.96 7.68
CA VAL A 190 -9.95 4.20 8.81
C VAL A 190 -10.62 5.05 9.89
N THR A 191 -11.27 6.15 9.51
CA THR A 191 -11.98 7.04 10.45
C THR A 191 -13.07 6.28 11.20
N ARG A 192 -13.83 5.42 10.49
CA ARG A 192 -14.83 4.54 11.10
C ARG A 192 -14.19 3.56 12.08
N ARG A 193 -13.09 2.88 11.72
CA ARG A 193 -12.38 1.95 12.62
C ARG A 193 -11.90 2.64 13.90
N ILE A 194 -11.36 3.85 13.79
CA ILE A 194 -10.94 4.67 14.94
C ILE A 194 -12.15 5.02 15.81
N ALA A 195 -13.22 5.55 15.21
CA ALA A 195 -14.42 5.95 15.94
C ALA A 195 -15.12 4.76 16.63
N ASP A 196 -15.24 3.62 15.95
CA ASP A 196 -15.81 2.39 16.50
C ASP A 196 -14.95 1.88 17.66
N GLY A 197 -13.62 1.86 17.50
CA GLY A 197 -12.70 1.47 18.56
C GLY A 197 -12.82 2.34 19.81
N LYS A 198 -12.87 3.67 19.65
CA LYS A 198 -13.10 4.60 20.77
C LYS A 198 -14.43 4.32 21.47
N ARG A 199 -15.51 4.12 20.71
CA ARG A 199 -16.84 3.80 21.27
C ARG A 199 -16.82 2.49 22.06
N ILE A 200 -16.13 1.46 21.57
CA ILE A 200 -15.96 0.19 22.29
C ILE A 200 -15.24 0.42 23.63
N LEU A 201 -14.13 1.17 23.64
CA LEU A 201 -13.39 1.47 24.87
C LEU A 201 -14.23 2.28 25.88
N ALA A 202 -14.98 3.27 25.41
CA ALA A 202 -15.86 4.08 26.27
C ALA A 202 -16.98 3.24 26.91
N HIS A 203 -17.60 2.32 26.15
CA HIS A 203 -18.68 1.45 26.66
C HIS A 203 -18.19 0.43 27.69
N GLN A 204 -16.95 -0.05 27.58
CA GLN A 204 -16.40 -1.04 28.50
C GLN A 204 -16.12 -0.50 29.90
N ARG A 205 -16.24 0.83 30.12
CA ARG A 205 -15.92 1.51 31.39
C ARG A 205 -14.61 1.00 32.01
N VAL A 206 -13.60 0.81 31.16
CA VAL A 206 -12.32 0.24 31.56
C VAL A 206 -11.79 1.05 32.74
N ASP A 207 -11.43 0.39 33.85
CA ASP A 207 -10.86 1.12 34.98
C ASP A 207 -9.47 1.63 34.59
N PHE A 208 -9.39 2.94 34.33
CA PHE A 208 -8.16 3.62 33.94
C PHE A 208 -7.17 3.79 35.10
N SER A 209 -7.58 3.48 36.34
CA SER A 209 -6.77 3.62 37.55
C SER A 209 -6.18 2.29 38.05
N ALA A 210 -6.81 1.16 37.74
CA ALA A 210 -6.34 -0.16 38.13
C ALA A 210 -5.26 -0.69 37.16
N ALA A 211 -4.18 -1.26 37.71
CA ALA A 211 -3.23 -2.02 36.91
C ALA A 211 -3.86 -3.37 36.51
N PRO A 212 -3.84 -3.75 35.22
CA PRO A 212 -4.31 -5.07 34.80
C PRO A 212 -3.48 -6.19 35.44
N ALA A 213 -4.06 -7.39 35.53
CA ALA A 213 -3.35 -8.57 36.01
C ALA A 213 -2.11 -8.86 35.13
N ALA A 214 -1.09 -9.53 35.69
CA ALA A 214 0.18 -9.73 35.01
C ALA A 214 0.03 -10.54 33.69
N GLU A 215 -0.87 -11.53 33.68
CA GLU A 215 -1.21 -12.34 32.52
C GLU A 215 -1.85 -11.49 31.42
N GLU A 216 -2.78 -10.62 31.79
CA GLU A 216 -3.46 -9.71 30.87
C GLU A 216 -2.50 -8.66 30.29
N VAL A 217 -1.52 -8.20 31.07
CA VAL A 217 -0.43 -7.35 30.58
C VAL A 217 0.37 -8.08 29.50
N SER A 218 0.74 -9.33 29.74
CA SER A 218 1.51 -10.14 28.77
C SER A 218 0.74 -10.35 27.46
N GLU A 219 -0.53 -10.72 27.53
CA GLU A 219 -1.39 -10.88 26.34
C GLU A 219 -1.51 -9.57 25.53
N ARG A 220 -1.74 -8.45 26.21
CA ARG A 220 -1.86 -7.13 25.57
C ARG A 220 -0.54 -6.66 24.96
N ILE A 221 0.60 -6.98 25.58
CA ILE A 221 1.92 -6.73 24.99
C ILE A 221 2.11 -7.61 23.74
N GLY A 222 1.73 -8.89 23.78
CA GLY A 222 1.74 -9.77 22.61
C GLY A 222 0.96 -9.18 21.42
N ALA A 223 -0.26 -8.69 21.68
CA ALA A 223 -1.06 -8.01 20.66
C ALA A 223 -0.40 -6.71 20.15
N ALA A 224 0.26 -5.94 21.02
CA ALA A 224 1.00 -4.74 20.61
C ALA A 224 2.19 -5.08 19.70
N LEU A 225 2.94 -6.14 20.02
CA LEU A 225 4.03 -6.63 19.19
C LEU A 225 3.55 -7.04 17.80
N GLU A 226 2.43 -7.77 17.73
CA GLU A 226 1.80 -8.17 16.46
C GLU A 226 1.42 -6.95 15.59
N VAL A 227 0.77 -5.95 16.19
CA VAL A 227 0.39 -4.71 15.49
C VAL A 227 1.64 -3.99 14.94
N VAL A 228 2.67 -3.84 15.77
CA VAL A 228 3.92 -3.16 15.36
C VAL A 228 4.60 -3.92 14.23
N TYR A 229 4.69 -5.25 14.32
CA TYR A 229 5.33 -6.06 13.29
C TYR A 229 4.53 -6.09 11.98
N LEU A 230 3.20 -6.10 12.05
CA LEU A 230 2.35 -6.02 10.86
C LEU A 230 2.58 -4.70 10.09
N VAL A 231 2.65 -3.58 10.82
CA VAL A 231 2.96 -2.27 10.21
C VAL A 231 4.35 -2.26 9.62
N PHE A 232 5.33 -2.85 10.31
CA PHE A 232 6.69 -2.99 9.78
C PHE A 232 6.72 -3.81 8.49
N ASN A 233 6.05 -4.96 8.45
CA ASN A 233 6.01 -5.85 7.29
C ASN A 233 5.38 -5.18 6.06
N GLU A 234 4.25 -4.49 6.22
CA GLU A 234 3.63 -3.73 5.12
C GLU A 234 4.52 -2.58 4.64
N GLY A 235 5.35 -2.01 5.53
CA GLY A 235 6.39 -1.06 5.16
C GLY A 235 7.57 -1.71 4.42
N TYR A 236 8.03 -2.88 4.87
CA TYR A 236 9.27 -3.50 4.43
C TYR A 236 9.13 -4.32 3.14
N ALA A 237 7.94 -4.87 2.90
CA ALA A 237 7.55 -5.58 1.69
C ALA A 237 6.08 -5.22 1.36
N ALA A 238 5.89 -4.18 0.55
CA ALA A 238 4.57 -3.65 0.25
C ALA A 238 3.72 -4.66 -0.52
N THR A 239 2.60 -5.08 0.09
CA THR A 239 1.70 -6.12 -0.46
C THR A 239 1.12 -5.77 -1.84
N SER A 240 1.00 -4.47 -2.15
CA SER A 240 0.58 -4.00 -3.46
C SER A 240 1.03 -2.57 -3.75
N GLY A 241 0.91 -2.17 -5.01
CA GLY A 241 1.31 -0.85 -5.52
C GLY A 241 2.57 -0.90 -6.38
N GLU A 242 3.09 0.30 -6.68
CA GLU A 242 4.27 0.49 -7.53
C GLU A 242 5.60 0.43 -6.74
N ASP A 243 5.56 0.66 -5.43
CA ASP A 243 6.75 0.72 -4.58
C ASP A 243 6.96 -0.63 -3.87
N LEU A 244 8.22 -1.09 -3.78
CA LEU A 244 8.59 -2.32 -3.07
C LEU A 244 8.60 -2.13 -1.53
N ILE A 245 8.94 -0.92 -1.09
CA ILE A 245 9.14 -0.54 0.31
C ILE A 245 8.45 0.80 0.54
N ARG A 246 7.84 0.99 1.72
CA ARG A 246 7.33 2.26 2.23
C ARG A 246 8.15 2.66 3.46
N PRO A 247 9.27 3.39 3.28
CA PRO A 247 10.22 3.67 4.35
C PRO A 247 9.58 4.35 5.57
N GLU A 248 8.64 5.27 5.35
CA GLU A 248 7.92 5.98 6.41
C GLU A 248 7.20 5.03 7.38
N LEU A 249 6.66 3.90 6.89
CA LEU A 249 6.03 2.90 7.75
C LEU A 249 7.02 2.10 8.55
N CYS A 250 8.14 1.71 7.95
CA CYS A 250 9.22 1.05 8.68
C CYS A 250 9.75 1.95 9.79
N LEU A 251 9.97 3.24 9.53
CA LEU A 251 10.43 4.20 10.52
C LEU A 251 9.41 4.38 11.66
N THR A 252 8.12 4.44 11.32
CA THR A 252 7.03 4.51 12.29
C THR A 252 7.01 3.27 13.18
N ALA A 253 7.07 2.07 12.59
CA ALA A 253 7.08 0.82 13.34
C ALA A 253 8.34 0.65 14.20
N LEU A 254 9.52 1.05 13.71
CA LEU A 254 10.76 1.07 14.50
C LEU A 254 10.64 2.00 15.71
N ARG A 255 10.04 3.18 15.52
CA ARG A 255 9.80 4.12 16.63
C ARG A 255 8.88 3.50 17.68
N LEU A 256 7.78 2.88 17.25
CA LEU A 256 6.83 2.19 18.13
C LEU A 256 7.47 0.99 18.85
N GLY A 257 8.23 0.15 18.15
CA GLY A 257 8.93 -0.98 18.75
C GLY A 257 9.93 -0.54 19.81
N ARG A 258 10.75 0.48 19.52
CA ARG A 258 11.68 1.06 20.51
C ARG A 258 10.95 1.67 21.70
N LEU A 259 9.79 2.29 21.49
CA LEU A 259 8.95 2.77 22.59
C LEU A 259 8.47 1.60 23.44
N LEU A 260 7.90 0.55 22.83
CA LEU A 260 7.42 -0.62 23.53
C LEU A 260 8.53 -1.33 24.33
N ALA A 261 9.73 -1.50 23.77
CA ALA A 261 10.88 -2.08 24.48
C ALA A 261 11.35 -1.22 25.67
N ARG A 262 11.18 0.11 25.61
CA ARG A 262 11.43 0.98 26.77
C ARG A 262 10.34 0.86 27.85
N LEU A 263 9.08 0.73 27.43
CA LEU A 263 7.93 0.63 28.32
C LEU A 263 7.82 -0.75 28.99
N ALA A 264 8.27 -1.81 28.31
CA ALA A 264 8.31 -3.18 28.81
C ALA A 264 9.76 -3.69 28.85
N PRO A 265 10.63 -3.13 29.72
CA PRO A 265 12.08 -3.41 29.69
C PRO A 265 12.43 -4.85 30.05
N ARG A 266 11.53 -5.56 30.76
CA ARG A 266 11.70 -6.96 31.16
C ARG A 266 11.06 -7.96 30.19
N GLU A 267 10.47 -7.50 29.09
CA GLU A 267 9.83 -8.37 28.09
C GLU A 267 10.84 -8.75 26.99
N PRO A 268 11.32 -10.01 26.93
CA PRO A 268 12.32 -10.41 25.94
C PRO A 268 11.85 -10.22 24.49
N GLU A 269 10.58 -10.53 24.21
CA GLU A 269 10.03 -10.47 22.85
C GLU A 269 9.92 -9.04 22.32
N ALA A 270 9.81 -8.03 23.20
CA ALA A 270 9.84 -6.63 22.80
C ALA A 270 11.21 -6.20 22.28
N HIS A 271 12.29 -6.61 22.97
CA HIS A 271 13.66 -6.37 22.51
C HIS A 271 13.99 -7.19 21.27
N ALA A 272 13.52 -8.44 21.21
CA ALA A 272 13.69 -9.29 20.04
C ALA A 272 13.01 -8.73 18.78
N LEU A 273 11.77 -8.21 18.90
CA LEU A 273 11.08 -7.57 17.78
C LEU A 273 11.83 -6.33 17.29
N VAL A 274 12.36 -5.51 18.21
CA VAL A 274 13.23 -4.38 17.84
C VAL A 274 14.47 -4.89 17.10
N ALA A 275 15.15 -5.91 17.62
CA ALA A 275 16.31 -6.50 16.97
C ALA A 275 16.00 -6.93 15.52
N LEU A 276 14.92 -7.69 15.34
CA LEU A 276 14.44 -8.14 14.03
C LEU A 276 14.21 -6.97 13.07
N MET A 277 13.46 -5.96 13.49
CA MET A 277 13.12 -4.81 12.64
C MET A 277 14.34 -3.97 12.30
N GLU A 278 15.26 -3.73 13.25
CA GLU A 278 16.49 -2.96 13.02
C GLU A 278 17.39 -3.66 11.99
N LEU A 279 17.57 -4.97 12.15
CA LEU A 279 18.40 -5.78 11.24
C LEU A 279 17.78 -5.86 9.85
N GLN A 280 16.47 -6.02 9.74
CA GLN A 280 15.78 -5.98 8.45
C GLN A 280 15.89 -4.59 7.81
N ALA A 281 15.62 -3.53 8.59
CA ALA A 281 15.67 -2.14 8.11
C ALA A 281 17.08 -1.72 7.67
N SER A 282 18.13 -2.27 8.27
CA SER A 282 19.53 -2.00 7.89
C SER A 282 19.78 -2.22 6.39
N ARG A 283 19.01 -3.10 5.76
CA ARG A 283 19.18 -3.52 4.37
C ARG A 283 18.41 -2.66 3.37
N GLN A 284 17.57 -1.72 3.82
CA GLN A 284 16.63 -0.99 2.95
C GLN A 284 17.30 -0.37 1.72
N ALA A 285 18.45 0.27 1.89
CA ALA A 285 19.20 0.89 0.81
C ALA A 285 19.74 -0.13 -0.23
N ALA A 286 19.94 -1.39 0.16
CA ALA A 286 20.47 -2.45 -0.71
C ALA A 286 19.38 -3.29 -1.38
N ARG A 287 18.11 -3.18 -0.98
CA ARG A 287 16.99 -3.99 -1.49
C ARG A 287 16.48 -3.58 -2.86
N THR A 288 16.82 -2.38 -3.30
CA THR A 288 16.42 -1.82 -4.59
C THR A 288 17.65 -1.41 -5.40
N GLY A 289 17.65 -1.78 -6.68
CA GLY A 289 18.69 -1.37 -7.61
C GLY A 289 18.44 0.04 -8.16
N PRO A 290 19.35 0.56 -9.01
CA PRO A 290 19.27 1.91 -9.57
C PRO A 290 17.97 2.21 -10.32
N ASP A 291 17.34 1.18 -10.90
CA ASP A 291 16.10 1.30 -11.66
C ASP A 291 14.84 0.99 -10.82
N GLY A 292 15.01 0.83 -9.49
CA GLY A 292 13.95 0.54 -8.54
C GLY A 292 13.51 -0.93 -8.51
N GLU A 293 14.26 -1.81 -9.16
CA GLU A 293 14.04 -3.24 -9.20
C GLU A 293 14.38 -3.92 -7.88
N PRO A 294 13.65 -4.98 -7.48
CA PRO A 294 14.03 -5.80 -6.33
C PRO A 294 15.38 -6.48 -6.55
N VAL A 295 16.25 -6.40 -5.54
CA VAL A 295 17.55 -7.11 -5.50
C VAL A 295 17.44 -8.28 -4.53
N GLN A 296 17.74 -9.50 -4.99
CA GLN A 296 17.64 -10.69 -4.15
C GLN A 296 18.65 -10.63 -3.01
N LEU A 297 18.32 -11.20 -1.85
CA LEU A 297 19.16 -11.10 -0.64
C LEU A 297 20.64 -11.44 -0.88
N HIS A 298 20.94 -12.51 -1.62
CA HIS A 298 22.30 -12.94 -1.94
C HIS A 298 23.04 -12.01 -2.92
N GLU A 299 22.31 -11.20 -3.69
CA GLU A 299 22.85 -10.22 -4.63
C GLU A 299 22.98 -8.82 -4.01
N GLN A 300 22.47 -8.62 -2.78
CA GLN A 300 22.53 -7.33 -2.11
C GLN A 300 23.96 -7.00 -1.71
N ASN A 301 24.41 -5.80 -2.08
CA ASN A 301 25.68 -5.27 -1.59
C ASN A 301 25.58 -5.00 -0.08
N ARG A 302 26.18 -5.89 0.74
CA ARG A 302 26.19 -5.78 2.21
C ARG A 302 26.93 -4.56 2.73
N GLY A 303 27.84 -3.98 1.95
CA GLY A 303 28.48 -2.70 2.27
C GLY A 303 27.53 -1.50 2.24
N ARG A 304 26.34 -1.65 1.64
CA ARG A 304 25.26 -0.63 1.68
C ARG A 304 24.29 -0.85 2.85
N TRP A 305 24.52 -1.83 3.71
CA TRP A 305 23.69 -2.04 4.89
C TRP A 305 24.08 -1.04 5.97
N ASP A 306 23.09 -0.48 6.67
CA ASP A 306 23.31 0.55 7.68
C ASP A 306 23.98 -0.06 8.94
N PRO A 307 25.25 0.30 9.24
CA PRO A 307 25.98 -0.26 10.36
C PRO A 307 25.42 0.16 11.72
N LEU A 308 24.77 1.33 11.81
CA LEU A 308 24.14 1.79 13.05
C LEU A 308 22.91 0.95 13.39
N LEU A 309 22.08 0.64 12.39
CA LEU A 309 20.92 -0.23 12.59
C LEU A 309 21.35 -1.66 12.92
N ILE A 310 22.41 -2.19 12.27
CA ILE A 310 22.97 -3.50 12.62
C ILE A 310 23.42 -3.53 14.08
N ARG A 311 24.19 -2.53 14.52
CA ARG A 311 24.67 -2.45 15.91
C ARG A 311 23.51 -2.40 16.91
N ARG A 312 22.52 -1.54 16.67
CA ARG A 312 21.32 -1.45 17.51
C ARG A 312 20.54 -2.76 17.55
N GLY A 313 20.44 -3.44 16.40
CA GLY A 313 19.81 -4.75 16.30
C GLY A 313 20.51 -5.81 17.16
N PHE A 314 21.84 -5.86 17.12
CA PHE A 314 22.63 -6.75 17.98
C PHE A 314 22.52 -6.40 19.46
N GLU A 315 22.58 -5.12 19.83
CA GLU A 315 22.40 -4.67 21.22
C GLU A 315 21.02 -5.09 21.77
N ALA A 316 19.95 -4.95 20.97
CA ALA A 316 18.60 -5.39 21.33
C ALA A 316 18.49 -6.92 21.42
N MET A 317 19.15 -7.66 20.53
CA MET A 317 19.17 -9.13 20.59
C MET A 317 19.90 -9.64 21.84
N LEU A 318 21.02 -9.02 22.20
CA LEU A 318 21.76 -9.36 23.43
C LEU A 318 20.90 -9.12 24.67
N ARG A 319 20.21 -7.96 24.75
CA ARG A 319 19.23 -7.67 25.81
C ARG A 319 18.16 -8.76 25.92
N ALA A 320 17.55 -9.15 24.79
CA ALA A 320 16.50 -10.17 24.77
C ALA A 320 17.02 -11.52 25.28
N ARG A 321 18.22 -11.92 24.84
CA ARG A 321 18.87 -13.17 25.28
C ARG A 321 19.23 -13.14 26.76
N ASP A 322 19.80 -12.04 27.25
CA ASP A 322 20.21 -11.91 28.64
C ASP A 322 18.99 -11.96 29.59
N LEU A 323 17.85 -11.41 29.17
CA LEU A 323 16.57 -11.54 29.89
C LEU A 323 16.07 -12.99 29.93
N LEU A 324 16.20 -13.75 28.84
CA LEU A 324 15.84 -15.17 28.82
C LEU A 324 16.81 -16.05 29.64
N ALA A 325 18.07 -15.63 29.79
CA ALA A 325 19.06 -16.34 30.58
C ALA A 325 19.03 -15.97 32.09
N GLY A 326 18.24 -14.97 32.47
CA GLY A 326 18.16 -14.45 33.83
C GLY A 326 17.22 -15.24 34.77
N ASP A 327 16.75 -14.59 35.83
CA ASP A 327 16.07 -15.20 36.98
C ASP A 327 14.76 -15.98 36.67
N ARG A 328 14.20 -15.80 35.48
CA ARG A 328 13.04 -16.58 34.99
C ARG A 328 13.29 -17.05 33.56
N PRO A 329 14.04 -18.15 33.38
CA PRO A 329 14.27 -18.69 32.05
C PRO A 329 12.96 -19.22 31.47
N GLY A 330 12.59 -18.72 30.30
CA GLY A 330 11.42 -19.15 29.52
C GLY A 330 11.85 -19.64 28.13
N PRO A 331 10.97 -20.37 27.41
CA PRO A 331 11.26 -20.76 26.04
C PRO A 331 11.37 -19.51 25.13
N PRO A 332 12.18 -19.56 24.06
CA PRO A 332 12.28 -18.46 23.11
C PRO A 332 10.95 -18.25 22.39
N GLY A 333 10.50 -17.01 22.29
CA GLY A 333 9.31 -16.65 21.53
C GLY A 333 9.57 -16.47 20.03
N PRO A 334 8.50 -16.19 19.26
CA PRO A 334 8.57 -16.18 17.79
C PRO A 334 9.43 -15.05 17.23
N TYR A 335 9.47 -13.87 17.87
CA TYR A 335 10.27 -12.75 17.40
C TYR A 335 11.74 -12.96 17.71
N LEU A 336 12.08 -13.62 18.83
CA LEU A 336 13.48 -13.94 19.14
C LEU A 336 14.08 -14.93 18.13
N LEU A 337 13.34 -15.96 17.74
CA LEU A 337 13.81 -16.90 16.71
C LEU A 337 13.96 -16.21 15.34
N GLN A 338 13.01 -15.34 14.97
CA GLN A 338 13.12 -14.54 13.74
C GLN A 338 14.30 -13.55 13.78
N ALA A 339 14.53 -12.89 14.93
CA ALA A 339 15.66 -12.00 15.13
C ALA A 339 16.99 -12.76 15.04
N ALA A 340 17.08 -13.97 15.60
CA ALA A 340 18.25 -14.83 15.46
C ALA A 340 18.55 -15.18 14.00
N ILE A 341 17.52 -15.47 13.19
CA ILE A 341 17.69 -15.69 11.74
C ILE A 341 18.24 -14.42 11.06
N ALA A 342 17.70 -13.25 11.42
CA ALA A 342 18.21 -11.98 10.90
C ALA A 342 19.66 -11.69 11.34
N VAL A 343 20.05 -12.11 12.56
CA VAL A 343 21.43 -12.02 13.06
C VAL A 343 22.38 -12.83 12.19
N CYS A 344 22.06 -14.09 11.85
CA CYS A 344 22.90 -14.91 10.97
C CYS A 344 23.22 -14.20 9.64
N HIS A 345 22.21 -13.55 9.04
CA HIS A 345 22.42 -12.75 7.84
C HIS A 345 23.26 -11.49 8.08
N ALA A 346 23.04 -10.77 9.18
CA ALA A 346 23.75 -9.52 9.48
C ALA A 346 25.21 -9.72 9.91
N GLN A 347 25.55 -10.89 10.48
CA GLN A 347 26.92 -11.22 10.88
C GLN A 347 27.81 -11.60 9.68
N ALA A 348 27.24 -12.26 8.68
CA ALA A 348 27.98 -12.69 7.50
C ALA A 348 28.39 -11.50 6.62
N ARG A 349 29.68 -11.44 6.23
CA ARG A 349 30.23 -10.34 5.42
C ARG A 349 29.90 -10.49 3.94
N THR A 350 29.76 -11.73 3.47
CA THR A 350 29.37 -12.12 2.11
C THR A 350 28.15 -13.04 2.14
N ASP A 351 27.59 -13.40 0.98
CA ASP A 351 26.51 -14.40 0.93
C ASP A 351 27.01 -15.79 1.34
N GLU A 352 28.22 -16.13 0.89
CA GLU A 352 28.88 -17.41 1.11
C GLU A 352 29.17 -17.67 2.59
N ASP A 353 29.44 -16.62 3.37
CA ASP A 353 29.67 -16.70 4.82
C ASP A 353 28.39 -16.93 5.64
N THR A 354 27.20 -16.95 4.99
CA THR A 354 25.92 -17.08 5.70
C THR A 354 25.74 -18.51 6.21
N ASP A 355 25.59 -18.67 7.53
CA ASP A 355 25.34 -19.98 8.15
C ASP A 355 23.90 -20.47 7.89
N TRP A 356 23.71 -21.10 6.73
CA TRP A 356 22.42 -21.66 6.34
C TRP A 356 22.01 -22.87 7.18
N THR A 357 22.97 -23.62 7.74
CA THR A 357 22.69 -24.75 8.65
C THR A 357 22.04 -24.25 9.94
N GLN A 358 22.59 -23.19 10.53
CA GLN A 358 21.99 -22.54 11.69
C GLN A 358 20.62 -21.95 11.36
N ILE A 359 20.47 -21.27 10.21
CA ILE A 359 19.18 -20.71 9.78
C ILE A 359 18.12 -21.81 9.61
N ALA A 360 18.47 -22.96 9.03
CA ALA A 360 17.56 -24.10 8.89
C ALA A 360 17.11 -24.66 10.25
N ALA A 361 18.03 -24.78 11.21
CA ALA A 361 17.72 -25.19 12.59
C ALA A 361 16.80 -24.19 13.30
N LEU A 362 17.05 -22.88 13.13
CA LEU A 362 16.20 -21.82 13.69
C LEU A 362 14.78 -21.85 13.07
N TYR A 363 14.65 -22.05 11.76
CA TYR A 363 13.35 -22.23 11.12
C TYR A 363 12.64 -23.50 11.55
N GLN A 364 13.38 -24.58 11.84
CA GLN A 364 12.79 -25.79 12.41
C GLN A 364 12.21 -25.50 13.80
N ALA A 365 12.97 -24.85 14.69
CA ALA A 365 12.48 -24.43 16.00
C ALA A 365 11.25 -23.51 15.88
N LEU A 366 11.31 -22.52 14.98
CA LEU A 366 10.20 -21.61 14.72
C LEU A 366 8.97 -22.34 14.18
N SER A 367 9.13 -23.38 13.36
CA SER A 367 8.02 -24.16 12.82
C SER A 367 7.29 -25.00 13.88
N HIS A 368 7.97 -25.40 14.95
CA HIS A 368 7.32 -26.07 16.09
C HIS A 368 6.51 -25.07 16.93
N LEU A 369 7.04 -23.85 17.11
CA LEU A 369 6.39 -22.79 17.88
C LEU A 369 5.21 -22.15 17.13
N LEU A 370 5.38 -21.91 15.83
CA LEU A 370 4.44 -21.22 14.95
C LEU A 370 4.28 -22.02 13.64
N PRO A 371 3.46 -23.09 13.64
CA PRO A 371 3.34 -24.05 12.53
C PRO A 371 2.49 -23.49 11.37
N THR A 372 2.78 -22.28 10.92
CA THR A 372 2.07 -21.64 9.80
C THR A 372 2.64 -22.06 8.45
N PRO A 373 1.82 -22.13 7.39
CA PRO A 373 2.29 -22.47 6.04
C PRO A 373 3.40 -21.54 5.51
N VAL A 374 3.38 -20.26 5.92
CA VAL A 374 4.44 -19.30 5.56
C VAL A 374 5.76 -19.61 6.25
N VAL A 375 5.75 -19.99 7.53
CA VAL A 375 6.97 -20.42 8.24
C VAL A 375 7.54 -21.70 7.61
N GLN A 376 6.68 -22.65 7.24
CA GLN A 376 7.12 -23.88 6.56
C GLN A 376 7.70 -23.59 5.16
N LEU A 377 7.11 -22.66 4.40
CA LEU A 377 7.66 -22.18 3.14
C LEU A 377 9.07 -21.59 3.33
N ASN A 378 9.25 -20.73 4.33
CA ASN A 378 10.55 -20.13 4.62
C ASN A 378 11.57 -21.18 5.08
N ARG A 379 11.15 -22.19 5.85
CA ARG A 379 11.98 -23.34 6.23
C ARG A 379 12.45 -24.12 5.01
N ALA A 380 11.59 -24.36 4.03
CA ALA A 380 11.96 -25.05 2.78
C ALA A 380 13.07 -24.29 2.03
N VAL A 381 13.05 -22.96 2.02
CA VAL A 381 14.13 -22.14 1.46
C VAL A 381 15.44 -22.36 2.22
N ALA A 382 15.40 -22.32 3.56
CA ALA A 382 16.58 -22.49 4.40
C ALA A 382 17.22 -23.88 4.23
N VAL A 383 16.41 -24.94 4.28
CA VAL A 383 16.86 -26.33 4.01
C VAL A 383 17.40 -26.46 2.60
N GLY A 384 16.74 -25.86 1.61
CA GLY A 384 17.21 -25.83 0.22
C GLY A 384 18.60 -25.18 0.05
N ARG A 385 18.97 -24.26 0.93
CA ARG A 385 20.29 -23.61 0.95
C ARG A 385 21.32 -24.39 1.77
N ALA A 386 20.92 -25.05 2.86
CA ALA A 386 21.81 -25.80 3.73
C ALA A 386 22.15 -27.20 3.20
N GLU A 387 21.12 -27.94 2.76
CA GLU A 387 21.21 -29.36 2.37
C GLU A 387 21.14 -29.56 0.84
N GLY A 388 20.78 -28.50 0.11
CA GLY A 388 20.72 -28.49 -1.35
C GLY A 388 19.30 -28.34 -1.91
N PRO A 389 19.17 -27.88 -3.17
CA PRO A 389 17.90 -27.41 -3.71
C PRO A 389 16.81 -28.49 -3.82
N GLN A 390 17.19 -29.77 -3.92
CA GLN A 390 16.23 -30.87 -3.94
C GLN A 390 15.54 -31.06 -2.58
N ALA A 391 16.28 -31.02 -1.47
CA ALA A 391 15.71 -31.15 -0.12
C ALA A 391 14.70 -30.04 0.18
N GLY A 392 15.00 -28.81 -0.25
CA GLY A 392 14.06 -27.70 -0.18
C GLY A 392 12.81 -27.91 -1.03
N LEU A 393 12.96 -28.47 -2.23
CA LEU A 393 11.85 -28.73 -3.15
C LEU A 393 10.92 -29.84 -2.61
N ASP A 394 11.47 -30.89 -2.02
CA ASP A 394 10.70 -31.99 -1.42
C ASP A 394 9.81 -31.49 -0.27
N LEU A 395 10.36 -30.63 0.61
CA LEU A 395 9.58 -29.96 1.65
C LEU A 395 8.50 -29.06 1.05
N LEU A 396 8.82 -28.33 -0.02
CA LEU A 396 7.89 -27.40 -0.67
C LEU A 396 6.71 -28.10 -1.35
N ASP A 397 6.95 -29.25 -1.98
CA ASP A 397 5.92 -30.00 -2.69
C ASP A 397 4.87 -30.57 -1.71
N SER A 398 5.21 -30.79 -0.44
CA SER A 398 4.23 -31.12 0.62
C SER A 398 3.25 -29.97 0.91
N LEU A 399 3.69 -28.71 0.75
CA LEU A 399 2.89 -27.51 0.99
C LEU A 399 1.94 -27.16 -0.17
N ARG A 400 2.11 -27.80 -1.33
CA ARG A 400 1.39 -27.45 -2.56
C ARG A 400 -0.12 -27.69 -2.48
N LEU A 401 -0.53 -28.60 -1.62
CA LEU A 401 -1.92 -28.96 -1.38
C LEU A 401 -2.60 -28.01 -0.38
N ASP A 402 -1.84 -27.17 0.32
CA ASP A 402 -2.39 -26.26 1.31
C ASP A 402 -3.19 -25.13 0.64
N PRO A 403 -4.52 -25.01 0.91
CA PRO A 403 -5.36 -23.99 0.32
C PRO A 403 -4.89 -22.55 0.60
N THR A 404 -4.22 -22.31 1.74
CA THR A 404 -3.81 -20.97 2.16
C THR A 404 -2.68 -20.40 1.29
N LEU A 405 -1.88 -21.25 0.65
CA LEU A 405 -0.74 -20.83 -0.17
C LEU A 405 -1.04 -20.84 -1.68
N GLN A 406 -2.21 -21.30 -2.12
CA GLN A 406 -2.51 -21.47 -3.56
C GLN A 406 -2.43 -20.16 -4.35
N ASP A 407 -2.90 -19.07 -3.74
CA ASP A 407 -2.87 -17.71 -4.30
C ASP A 407 -1.67 -16.89 -3.81
N TYR A 408 -0.76 -17.49 -3.02
CA TYR A 408 0.40 -16.81 -2.47
C TYR A 408 1.58 -16.88 -3.44
N HIS A 409 1.92 -15.75 -4.06
CA HIS A 409 2.90 -15.69 -5.15
C HIS A 409 4.31 -16.20 -4.78
N LEU A 410 4.70 -16.15 -3.50
CA LEU A 410 6.02 -16.62 -3.07
C LEU A 410 6.16 -18.15 -3.15
N LEU A 411 5.08 -18.92 -3.03
CA LEU A 411 5.14 -20.38 -3.18
C LEU A 411 5.67 -20.79 -4.57
N PRO A 412 5.03 -20.39 -5.70
CA PRO A 412 5.57 -20.68 -7.02
C PRO A 412 6.89 -19.95 -7.28
N SER A 413 7.15 -18.78 -6.68
CA SER A 413 8.45 -18.10 -6.82
C SER A 413 9.61 -18.87 -6.22
N VAL A 414 9.46 -19.41 -5.00
CA VAL A 414 10.47 -20.22 -4.32
C VAL A 414 10.69 -21.53 -5.08
N ARG A 415 9.60 -22.16 -5.53
CA ARG A 415 9.67 -23.38 -6.34
C ARG A 415 10.48 -23.14 -7.62
N ALA A 416 10.21 -22.03 -8.30
CA ALA A 416 10.94 -21.66 -9.51
C ALA A 416 12.44 -21.45 -9.25
N ASP A 417 12.82 -20.84 -8.13
CA ASP A 417 14.23 -20.64 -7.74
C ASP A 417 14.94 -21.97 -7.50
N LEU A 418 14.33 -22.89 -6.76
CA LEU A 418 14.89 -24.22 -6.49
C LEU A 418 15.02 -25.06 -7.76
N LEU A 419 14.00 -25.04 -8.63
CA LEU A 419 14.03 -25.72 -9.93
C LEU A 419 15.12 -25.16 -10.84
N GLN A 420 15.29 -23.84 -10.87
CA GLN A 420 16.36 -23.20 -11.63
C GLN A 420 17.73 -23.70 -11.15
N ARG A 421 17.96 -23.80 -9.83
CA ARG A 421 19.22 -24.33 -9.26
C ARG A 421 19.46 -25.79 -9.59
N LEU A 422 18.41 -26.58 -9.80
CA LEU A 422 18.47 -27.96 -10.27
C LEU A 422 18.63 -28.09 -11.79
N GLY A 423 18.70 -26.98 -12.54
CA GLY A 423 18.77 -26.98 -14.01
C GLY A 423 17.43 -27.27 -14.71
N ARG A 424 16.33 -27.42 -13.97
CA ARG A 424 14.97 -27.69 -14.48
C ARG A 424 14.31 -26.41 -15.03
N THR A 425 14.94 -25.87 -16.06
CA THR A 425 14.71 -24.53 -16.62
C THR A 425 13.28 -24.32 -17.12
N THR A 426 12.69 -25.30 -17.81
CA THR A 426 11.32 -25.20 -18.35
C THR A 426 10.27 -25.12 -17.24
N GLU A 427 10.42 -25.92 -16.19
CA GLU A 427 9.51 -25.89 -15.04
C GLU A 427 9.70 -24.60 -14.23
N ALA A 428 10.95 -24.19 -14.00
CA ALA A 428 11.26 -22.93 -13.31
C ALA A 428 10.63 -21.73 -14.03
N ARG A 429 10.71 -21.69 -15.36
CA ARG A 429 10.10 -20.65 -16.20
C ARG A 429 8.57 -20.60 -16.02
N SER A 430 7.91 -21.75 -16.01
CA SER A 430 6.46 -21.84 -15.80
C SER A 430 6.05 -21.32 -14.43
N GLU A 431 6.77 -21.71 -13.38
CA GLU A 431 6.48 -21.28 -12.01
C GLU A 431 6.78 -19.79 -11.79
N PHE A 432 7.83 -19.22 -12.38
CA PHE A 432 8.04 -17.76 -12.33
C PHE A 432 6.90 -16.98 -13.01
N ARG A 433 6.39 -17.45 -14.14
CA ARG A 433 5.22 -16.84 -14.81
C ARG A 433 3.96 -16.96 -13.96
N ARG A 434 3.76 -18.10 -13.30
CA ARG A 434 2.65 -18.30 -12.36
C ARG A 434 2.76 -17.32 -11.18
N ALA A 435 3.94 -17.21 -10.56
CA ALA A 435 4.20 -16.27 -9.49
C ALA A 435 3.90 -14.82 -9.91
N ALA A 436 4.35 -14.42 -11.10
CA ALA A 436 4.06 -13.10 -11.66
C ALA A 436 2.57 -12.83 -11.85
N GLY A 437 1.77 -13.85 -12.17
CA GLY A 437 0.32 -13.76 -12.29
C GLY A 437 -0.41 -13.55 -10.95
N LEU A 438 0.18 -13.96 -9.83
CA LEU A 438 -0.42 -13.92 -8.49
C LEU A 438 -0.05 -12.66 -7.70
N THR A 439 1.13 -12.08 -7.90
CA THR A 439 1.52 -10.86 -7.17
C THR A 439 0.69 -9.64 -7.59
N ARG A 440 0.38 -8.79 -6.61
CA ARG A 440 -0.30 -7.48 -6.77
C ARG A 440 0.67 -6.30 -6.72
N ASN A 441 1.97 -6.57 -6.58
CA ASN A 441 3.02 -5.57 -6.63
C ASN A 441 3.66 -5.55 -8.05
N ASP A 442 3.69 -4.38 -8.67
CA ASP A 442 4.14 -4.25 -10.06
C ASP A 442 5.65 -4.49 -10.20
N ALA A 443 6.46 -4.12 -9.20
CA ALA A 443 7.90 -4.32 -9.20
C ALA A 443 8.26 -5.80 -9.06
N GLU A 444 7.58 -6.53 -8.16
CA GLU A 444 7.72 -7.98 -8.02
C GLU A 444 7.28 -8.71 -9.29
N ARG A 445 6.15 -8.30 -9.89
CA ARG A 445 5.67 -8.86 -11.14
C ARG A 445 6.70 -8.72 -12.25
N ALA A 446 7.24 -7.52 -12.44
CA ALA A 446 8.24 -7.25 -13.46
C ALA A 446 9.53 -8.06 -13.21
N PHE A 447 9.96 -8.18 -11.96
CA PHE A 447 11.10 -9.00 -11.56
C PHE A 447 10.92 -10.48 -11.92
N LEU A 448 9.78 -11.07 -11.55
CA LEU A 448 9.48 -12.49 -11.82
C LEU A 448 9.38 -12.78 -13.32
N LEU A 449 8.79 -11.88 -14.11
CA LEU A 449 8.75 -12.01 -15.57
C LEU A 449 10.14 -11.95 -16.20
N ARG A 450 11.00 -11.03 -15.76
CA ARG A 450 12.40 -10.97 -16.23
C ARG A 450 13.17 -12.26 -15.93
N ARG A 451 12.97 -12.85 -14.75
CA ARG A 451 13.57 -14.16 -14.42
C ARG A 451 13.10 -15.26 -15.35
N ALA A 452 11.80 -15.33 -15.64
CA ALA A 452 11.26 -16.29 -16.61
C ALA A 452 11.86 -16.08 -18.03
N GLU A 453 12.03 -14.83 -18.47
CA GLU A 453 12.61 -14.50 -19.77
C GLU A 453 14.10 -14.82 -19.86
N ALA A 454 14.86 -14.58 -18.79
CA ALA A 454 16.29 -14.92 -18.73
C ALA A 454 16.52 -16.42 -18.95
N LEU A 455 15.67 -17.27 -18.37
CA LEU A 455 15.69 -18.72 -18.56
C LEU A 455 15.35 -19.16 -19.99
N SER A 456 14.80 -18.28 -20.84
CA SER A 456 14.53 -18.57 -22.26
C SER A 456 15.74 -18.31 -23.16
N ARG A 457 16.71 -17.52 -22.69
CA ARG A 457 17.92 -17.15 -23.47
C ARG A 457 19.08 -18.12 -23.29
N THR A 458 19.04 -18.97 -22.26
CA THR A 458 20.10 -19.93 -21.92
C THR A 458 19.91 -21.30 -22.57
N GLU A 459 18.85 -21.53 -23.34
CA GLU A 459 18.77 -22.71 -24.22
C GLU A 459 19.86 -22.59 -25.30
N PRO A 460 20.85 -23.50 -25.36
CA PRO A 460 21.84 -23.46 -26.42
C PRO A 460 21.13 -23.69 -27.75
N ARG A 461 21.12 -22.68 -28.62
CA ARG A 461 20.96 -22.89 -30.06
C ARG A 461 22.25 -23.54 -30.56
N GLY A 462 22.38 -24.86 -30.41
CA GLY A 462 23.59 -25.56 -30.84
C GLY A 462 23.59 -27.04 -30.48
N GLY A 463 23.06 -27.86 -31.38
CA GLY A 463 23.07 -29.31 -31.30
C GLY A 463 22.32 -29.96 -32.47
N ALA A 464 22.41 -29.37 -33.66
CA ALA A 464 21.99 -30.01 -34.90
C ALA A 464 23.25 -30.51 -35.59
N ASP A 465 23.74 -31.67 -35.16
CA ASP A 465 24.58 -32.60 -35.92
C ASP A 465 24.72 -33.90 -35.11
N ALA A 466 23.70 -34.76 -35.24
CA ALA A 466 23.82 -36.21 -35.02
C ALA A 466 22.62 -36.89 -35.71
N GLN A 467 22.93 -37.89 -36.54
CA GLN A 467 22.04 -38.55 -37.48
C GLN A 467 20.99 -39.47 -36.82
N GLY A 468 19.85 -39.60 -37.51
CA GLY A 468 19.15 -40.89 -37.66
C GLY A 468 17.91 -41.11 -36.79
N GLY A 469 16.73 -40.99 -37.37
CA GLY A 469 15.48 -41.48 -36.80
C GLY A 469 14.24 -40.90 -37.47
N ASP A 470 13.76 -41.56 -38.52
CA ASP A 470 12.46 -41.31 -39.16
C ASP A 470 11.31 -41.48 -38.16
N GLY A 471 10.42 -40.49 -38.13
CA GLY A 471 9.30 -40.39 -37.21
C GLY A 471 8.73 -38.97 -37.31
N SER A 472 7.83 -38.77 -38.26
CA SER A 472 7.07 -37.52 -38.44
C SER A 472 6.41 -37.07 -37.13
N ILE A 473 7.08 -36.22 -36.35
CA ILE A 473 6.49 -35.55 -35.18
C ILE A 473 5.55 -34.48 -35.72
N GLY A 474 4.24 -34.74 -35.65
CA GLY A 474 3.20 -33.76 -35.96
C GLY A 474 3.43 -32.45 -35.21
N ARG A 475 3.09 -31.32 -35.83
CA ARG A 475 3.28 -29.98 -35.25
C ARG A 475 2.59 -29.90 -33.89
N GLN A 476 3.30 -29.49 -32.84
CA GLN A 476 2.72 -29.41 -31.50
C GLN A 476 1.78 -28.20 -31.36
N LEU A 477 0.71 -28.34 -30.58
CA LEU A 477 -0.30 -27.31 -30.36
C LEU A 477 0.28 -25.99 -29.85
N GLY A 478 1.23 -26.04 -28.91
CA GLY A 478 1.88 -24.86 -28.35
C GLY A 478 2.74 -24.09 -29.36
N GLN A 479 3.52 -24.83 -30.16
CA GLN A 479 4.31 -24.25 -31.24
C GLN A 479 3.40 -23.62 -32.31
N ALA A 480 2.35 -24.31 -32.73
CA ALA A 480 1.37 -23.79 -33.68
C ALA A 480 0.67 -22.52 -33.15
N ALA A 481 0.35 -22.49 -31.85
CA ALA A 481 -0.24 -21.32 -31.21
C ALA A 481 0.71 -20.10 -31.22
N ASP A 482 1.99 -20.29 -30.92
CA ASP A 482 2.98 -19.21 -30.92
C ASP A 482 3.20 -18.65 -32.32
N GLU A 483 3.30 -19.51 -33.33
CA GLU A 483 3.42 -19.10 -34.74
C GLU A 483 2.19 -18.35 -35.24
N PHE A 484 0.99 -18.81 -34.87
CA PHE A 484 -0.25 -18.09 -35.13
C PHE A 484 -0.23 -16.68 -34.52
N LEU A 485 0.23 -16.54 -33.27
CA LEU A 485 0.29 -15.26 -32.55
C LEU A 485 1.39 -14.32 -33.05
N ALA A 486 2.45 -14.87 -33.64
CA ALA A 486 3.55 -14.13 -34.25
C ALA A 486 3.19 -13.48 -35.59
N GLY A 487 2.02 -13.80 -36.17
CA GLY A 487 1.54 -13.20 -37.42
C GLY A 487 1.59 -11.67 -37.44
N THR A 488 2.10 -11.11 -38.54
CA THR A 488 2.43 -9.67 -38.69
C THR A 488 1.24 -8.79 -39.05
N GLY A 489 0.03 -9.35 -39.18
CA GLY A 489 -1.18 -8.62 -39.62
C GLY A 489 -2.08 -8.06 -38.51
N TRP A 490 -1.78 -8.25 -37.22
CA TRP A 490 -2.72 -7.93 -36.13
C TRP A 490 -2.27 -6.79 -35.23
N GLY A 491 -3.22 -5.94 -34.85
CA GLY A 491 -3.01 -4.92 -33.81
C GLY A 491 -2.77 -5.54 -32.43
N ALA A 492 -2.03 -4.82 -31.57
CA ALA A 492 -1.60 -5.31 -30.25
C ALA A 492 -2.75 -5.78 -29.34
N ALA A 493 -3.93 -5.18 -29.44
CA ALA A 493 -5.11 -5.59 -28.67
C ALA A 493 -5.67 -6.96 -29.12
N THR A 494 -5.67 -7.23 -30.43
CA THR A 494 -6.11 -8.50 -31.02
C THR A 494 -5.15 -9.62 -30.63
N ARG A 495 -3.83 -9.38 -30.75
CA ARG A 495 -2.80 -10.36 -30.34
C ARG A 495 -2.93 -10.75 -28.87
N ARG A 496 -3.17 -9.80 -27.97
CA ARG A 496 -3.44 -10.08 -26.55
C ARG A 496 -4.71 -10.92 -26.33
N SER A 497 -5.80 -10.59 -27.02
CA SER A 497 -7.06 -11.34 -26.93
C SER A 497 -6.92 -12.77 -27.48
N TYR A 498 -6.14 -12.94 -28.54
CA TYR A 498 -5.90 -14.24 -29.15
C TYR A 498 -5.02 -15.09 -28.24
N ALA A 499 -3.93 -14.50 -27.73
CA ALA A 499 -3.01 -15.16 -26.80
C ALA A 499 -3.73 -15.67 -25.54
N GLN A 500 -4.68 -14.90 -25.00
CA GLN A 500 -5.49 -15.35 -23.86
C GLN A 500 -6.26 -16.65 -24.14
N THR A 501 -6.79 -16.80 -25.35
CA THR A 501 -7.55 -18.01 -25.73
C THR A 501 -6.61 -19.18 -25.99
N MET A 502 -5.52 -18.93 -26.73
CA MET A 502 -4.55 -19.97 -27.08
C MET A 502 -3.79 -20.51 -25.87
N HIS A 503 -3.39 -19.65 -24.93
CA HIS A 503 -2.77 -20.10 -23.68
C HIS A 503 -3.69 -21.01 -22.86
N ARG A 504 -5.00 -20.72 -22.82
CA ARG A 504 -5.98 -21.55 -22.11
C ARG A 504 -6.19 -22.89 -22.81
N LEU A 505 -6.20 -22.91 -24.14
CA LEU A 505 -6.26 -24.16 -24.92
C LEU A 505 -5.01 -25.02 -24.71
N CYS A 506 -3.81 -24.43 -24.79
CA CYS A 506 -2.56 -25.15 -24.56
C CYS A 506 -2.45 -25.67 -23.12
N ALA A 507 -2.94 -24.92 -22.13
CA ALA A 507 -2.97 -25.37 -20.74
C ALA A 507 -3.97 -26.51 -20.51
N GLY A 508 -5.11 -26.51 -21.20
CA GLY A 508 -6.15 -27.54 -21.04
C GLY A 508 -5.93 -28.82 -21.86
N LEU A 509 -5.24 -28.71 -23.00
CA LEU A 509 -4.98 -29.82 -23.93
C LEU A 509 -3.55 -30.34 -23.86
N GLY A 510 -2.64 -29.58 -23.27
CA GLY A 510 -1.20 -29.83 -23.29
C GLY A 510 -0.52 -29.12 -24.45
N ALA A 511 0.48 -28.30 -24.17
CA ALA A 511 1.21 -27.54 -25.20
C ALA A 511 2.04 -28.45 -26.14
N THR A 512 2.42 -29.63 -25.66
CA THR A 512 3.16 -30.64 -26.44
C THR A 512 2.26 -31.62 -27.18
N ALA A 513 0.93 -31.49 -27.06
CA ALA A 513 -0.01 -32.37 -27.76
C ALA A 513 0.16 -32.21 -29.28
N PRO A 514 0.23 -33.32 -30.05
CA PRO A 514 0.25 -33.26 -31.51
C PRO A 514 -1.05 -32.60 -32.00
N LEU A 515 -0.93 -31.56 -32.82
CA LEU A 515 -2.08 -30.75 -33.24
C LEU A 515 -3.11 -31.55 -34.05
N ASP A 516 -2.64 -32.55 -34.79
CA ASP A 516 -3.43 -33.51 -35.56
C ASP A 516 -4.19 -34.53 -34.70
N GLU A 517 -3.75 -34.76 -33.46
CA GLU A 517 -4.46 -35.62 -32.50
C GLU A 517 -5.49 -34.85 -31.64
N VAL A 518 -5.49 -33.51 -31.70
CA VAL A 518 -6.46 -32.69 -30.96
C VAL A 518 -7.85 -32.83 -31.59
N THR A 519 -8.85 -33.23 -30.80
CA THR A 519 -10.23 -33.39 -31.27
C THR A 519 -11.13 -32.23 -30.84
N ALA A 520 -12.17 -31.96 -31.64
CA ALA A 520 -13.16 -30.93 -31.34
C ALA A 520 -13.81 -31.12 -29.95
N ASP A 521 -14.03 -32.36 -29.51
CA ASP A 521 -14.60 -32.67 -28.19
C ASP A 521 -13.66 -32.33 -27.04
N GLN A 522 -12.36 -32.55 -27.21
CA GLN A 522 -11.35 -32.12 -26.23
C GLN A 522 -11.35 -30.58 -26.13
N VAL A 523 -11.37 -29.88 -27.27
CA VAL A 523 -11.49 -28.41 -27.31
C VAL A 523 -12.77 -27.94 -26.62
N ALA A 524 -13.91 -28.58 -26.88
CA ALA A 524 -15.20 -28.25 -26.26
C ALA A 524 -15.21 -28.45 -24.74
N ARG A 525 -14.54 -29.48 -24.22
CA ARG A 525 -14.36 -29.68 -22.77
C ARG A 525 -13.57 -28.54 -22.14
N VAL A 526 -12.45 -28.13 -22.75
CA VAL A 526 -11.66 -26.99 -22.28
C VAL A 526 -12.46 -25.69 -22.35
N PHE A 527 -13.24 -25.48 -23.41
CA PHE A 527 -14.11 -24.32 -23.54
C PHE A 527 -15.21 -24.26 -22.48
N ARG A 528 -15.86 -25.38 -22.18
CA ARG A 528 -16.86 -25.46 -21.11
C ARG A 528 -16.24 -25.22 -19.73
N ALA A 529 -15.07 -25.77 -19.45
CA ALA A 529 -14.37 -25.57 -18.18
C ALA A 529 -13.89 -24.11 -18.01
N ALA A 530 -13.33 -23.50 -19.05
CA ALA A 530 -12.75 -22.16 -18.98
C ALA A 530 -13.78 -21.03 -19.09
N TRP A 531 -14.84 -21.22 -19.88
CA TRP A 531 -15.80 -20.16 -20.22
C TRP A 531 -17.27 -20.60 -20.15
N GLY A 532 -17.59 -21.76 -19.56
CA GLY A 532 -18.96 -22.29 -19.49
C GLY A 532 -19.98 -21.31 -18.90
N ALA A 533 -19.60 -20.56 -17.87
CA ALA A 533 -20.42 -19.53 -17.23
C ALA A 533 -20.25 -18.11 -17.84
N ALA A 534 -19.42 -17.95 -18.87
CA ALA A 534 -19.15 -16.63 -19.45
C ALA A 534 -20.35 -16.10 -20.25
N ALA A 535 -20.53 -14.76 -20.22
CA ALA A 535 -21.52 -14.07 -21.02
C ALA A 535 -21.38 -14.38 -22.53
N PRO A 536 -22.47 -14.37 -23.33
CA PRO A 536 -22.43 -14.75 -24.74
C PRO A 536 -21.41 -13.98 -25.58
N ALA A 537 -21.19 -12.70 -25.29
CA ALA A 537 -20.18 -11.88 -25.97
C ALA A 537 -18.75 -12.38 -25.72
N THR A 538 -18.42 -12.72 -24.47
CA THR A 538 -17.11 -13.25 -24.07
C THR A 538 -16.89 -14.65 -24.66
N TRP A 539 -17.90 -15.52 -24.57
CA TRP A 539 -17.87 -16.85 -25.20
C TRP A 539 -17.60 -16.77 -26.70
N ASN A 540 -18.38 -15.93 -27.40
CA ASN A 540 -18.26 -15.79 -28.85
C ASN A 540 -16.92 -15.17 -29.28
N ARG A 541 -16.30 -14.31 -28.45
CA ARG A 541 -14.96 -13.78 -28.70
C ARG A 541 -13.90 -14.88 -28.64
N HIS A 542 -13.91 -15.72 -27.62
CA HIS A 542 -12.97 -16.84 -27.52
C HIS A 542 -13.20 -17.88 -28.63
N ARG A 543 -14.46 -18.15 -28.98
CA ARG A 543 -14.82 -18.97 -30.13
C ARG A 543 -14.29 -18.39 -31.46
N ALA A 544 -14.35 -17.07 -31.63
CA ALA A 544 -13.82 -16.42 -32.83
C ALA A 544 -12.30 -16.57 -32.97
N THR A 545 -11.57 -16.49 -31.85
CA THR A 545 -10.13 -16.82 -31.82
C THR A 545 -9.90 -18.27 -32.22
N LEU A 546 -10.63 -19.23 -31.62
CA LEU A 546 -10.50 -20.66 -31.93
C LEU A 546 -10.72 -20.92 -33.42
N ARG A 547 -11.76 -20.33 -34.03
CA ARG A 547 -12.02 -20.44 -35.47
C ARG A 547 -10.90 -19.85 -36.31
N SER A 548 -10.35 -18.71 -35.89
CA SER A 548 -9.24 -18.07 -36.62
C SER A 548 -7.98 -18.93 -36.58
N PHE A 549 -7.71 -19.57 -35.43
CA PHE A 549 -6.61 -20.52 -35.28
C PHE A 549 -6.84 -21.81 -36.09
N ALA A 550 -8.04 -22.40 -35.99
CA ALA A 550 -8.44 -23.60 -36.74
C ALA A 550 -8.29 -23.42 -38.26
N ALA A 551 -8.78 -22.29 -38.79
CA ALA A 551 -8.64 -21.95 -40.20
C ALA A 551 -7.18 -21.73 -40.60
N TRP A 552 -6.38 -21.04 -39.77
CA TRP A 552 -4.94 -20.85 -40.02
C TRP A 552 -4.17 -22.18 -40.01
N ALA A 553 -4.56 -23.11 -39.13
CA ALA A 553 -3.94 -24.42 -38.98
C ALA A 553 -4.42 -25.45 -40.02
N GLY A 554 -5.42 -25.13 -40.85
CA GLY A 554 -6.05 -26.09 -41.77
C GLY A 554 -6.88 -27.17 -41.07
N GLN A 555 -7.34 -26.90 -39.84
CA GLN A 555 -8.04 -27.84 -38.96
C GLN A 555 -9.42 -27.27 -38.55
N ASP A 556 -10.25 -26.94 -39.53
CA ASP A 556 -11.55 -26.27 -39.32
C ASP A 556 -12.46 -27.02 -38.34
N ALA A 557 -12.38 -28.36 -38.33
CA ALA A 557 -13.15 -29.24 -37.47
C ALA A 557 -12.97 -28.97 -35.96
N LEU A 558 -11.83 -28.40 -35.54
CA LEU A 558 -11.55 -28.10 -34.12
C LEU A 558 -12.58 -27.16 -33.47
N ALA A 559 -13.25 -26.34 -34.27
CA ALA A 559 -14.24 -25.38 -33.78
C ALA A 559 -15.69 -25.90 -33.80
N ASP A 560 -15.95 -27.08 -34.36
CA ASP A 560 -17.31 -27.56 -34.64
C ASP A 560 -18.09 -27.91 -33.39
N ALA A 561 -17.43 -28.50 -32.38
CA ALA A 561 -18.03 -28.86 -31.10
C ALA A 561 -18.23 -27.65 -30.15
N VAL A 562 -17.92 -26.42 -30.57
CA VAL A 562 -18.10 -25.18 -29.78
C VAL A 562 -19.16 -24.29 -30.45
N PRO A 563 -20.45 -24.42 -30.11
CA PRO A 563 -21.51 -23.65 -30.75
C PRO A 563 -21.45 -22.16 -30.40
N ARG A 564 -21.94 -21.31 -31.30
CA ARG A 564 -22.13 -19.86 -31.03
C ARG A 564 -23.27 -19.69 -30.03
N ARG A 565 -23.08 -18.87 -28.99
CA ARG A 565 -24.15 -18.52 -28.05
C ARG A 565 -24.93 -17.31 -28.57
N ALA A 566 -26.26 -17.36 -28.50
CA ALA A 566 -27.09 -16.21 -28.87
C ALA A 566 -26.80 -15.04 -27.93
N THR A 567 -26.54 -13.88 -28.50
CA THR A 567 -26.56 -12.58 -27.81
C THR A 567 -27.99 -12.03 -27.90
N ASP A 568 -28.50 -11.35 -26.87
CA ASP A 568 -29.90 -10.89 -26.77
C ASP A 568 -30.46 -10.13 -28.00
N ALA A 569 -29.60 -9.60 -28.87
CA ALA A 569 -30.00 -9.03 -30.16
C ALA A 569 -30.63 -10.04 -31.15
N ALA A 570 -30.38 -11.35 -31.01
CA ALA A 570 -30.81 -12.38 -31.96
C ALA A 570 -32.20 -12.99 -31.66
N ARG A 571 -32.87 -12.60 -30.56
CA ARG A 571 -34.23 -13.07 -30.22
C ARG A 571 -35.37 -12.31 -30.91
N VAL A 572 -35.06 -11.34 -31.79
CA VAL A 572 -36.07 -10.51 -32.49
C VAL A 572 -36.53 -11.11 -33.82
N ALA A 573 -35.93 -12.21 -34.29
CA ALA A 573 -36.28 -12.83 -35.58
C ALA A 573 -36.75 -14.28 -35.43
N ALA A 574 -37.94 -14.48 -34.82
CA ALA A 574 -38.76 -15.67 -35.04
C ALA A 574 -40.24 -15.29 -34.75
N PRO A 575 -41.21 -15.63 -35.61
CA PRO A 575 -42.58 -15.19 -35.45
C PRO A 575 -43.41 -16.17 -34.61
N THR A 576 -44.31 -15.62 -33.76
CA THR A 576 -45.56 -16.22 -33.21
C THR A 576 -45.40 -17.41 -32.23
N SER A 577 -46.08 -17.55 -31.08
CA SER A 577 -47.39 -17.06 -30.60
C SER A 577 -47.52 -17.18 -29.06
N ALA A 578 -48.48 -16.43 -28.51
CA ALA A 578 -49.21 -16.62 -27.24
C ALA A 578 -48.76 -15.82 -25.98
N PRO A 579 -49.74 -15.34 -25.17
CA PRO A 579 -49.58 -14.17 -24.31
C PRO A 579 -49.55 -14.48 -22.82
N GLY A 580 -48.96 -13.55 -22.05
CA GLY A 580 -49.16 -13.45 -20.61
C GLY A 580 -47.88 -13.66 -19.81
N THR A 581 -47.28 -12.57 -19.34
CA THR A 581 -47.27 -12.18 -17.92
C THR A 581 -46.34 -10.96 -17.77
N LEU A 582 -46.88 -9.89 -17.20
CA LEU A 582 -46.19 -8.63 -16.91
C LEU A 582 -45.05 -8.83 -15.91
N GLY A 583 -43.94 -8.09 -16.09
CA GLY A 583 -42.99 -7.81 -15.01
C GLY A 583 -41.53 -8.24 -15.22
N GLY A 584 -40.96 -8.09 -16.41
CA GLY A 584 -39.52 -8.26 -16.63
C GLY A 584 -38.75 -6.93 -16.57
N GLY A 585 -38.14 -6.63 -15.42
CA GLY A 585 -37.23 -5.49 -15.24
C GLY A 585 -36.05 -5.56 -16.21
N ARG A 586 -36.06 -4.68 -17.21
CA ARG A 586 -35.02 -4.48 -18.22
C ARG A 586 -33.77 -3.90 -17.52
N ALA A 587 -32.64 -4.60 -17.58
CA ALA A 587 -31.36 -4.03 -17.16
C ALA A 587 -31.05 -2.78 -18.02
N PRO A 588 -30.69 -1.63 -17.43
CA PRO A 588 -30.58 -0.38 -18.18
C PRO A 588 -29.32 -0.35 -19.05
N SER A 589 -29.50 0.01 -20.32
CA SER A 589 -28.44 0.46 -21.21
C SER A 589 -27.70 1.67 -20.59
N GLN A 590 -26.37 1.67 -20.67
CA GLN A 590 -25.46 2.72 -20.14
C GLN A 590 -25.97 4.14 -20.44
N ALA A 591 -26.60 4.77 -19.44
CA ALA A 591 -27.07 6.15 -19.54
C ALA A 591 -25.88 7.12 -19.57
N ALA A 592 -25.96 8.14 -20.42
CA ALA A 592 -24.99 9.23 -20.45
C ALA A 592 -24.92 9.96 -19.10
N LEU A 593 -23.76 10.54 -18.79
CA LEU A 593 -23.59 11.32 -17.55
C LEU A 593 -24.60 12.47 -17.51
N PRO A 594 -25.37 12.66 -16.42
CA PRO A 594 -26.31 13.78 -16.34
C PRO A 594 -25.61 15.13 -16.58
N ARG A 595 -26.20 15.98 -17.42
CA ARG A 595 -25.59 17.27 -17.82
C ARG A 595 -25.27 18.17 -16.62
N GLU A 596 -26.08 18.10 -15.57
CA GLU A 596 -25.90 18.89 -14.36
C GLU A 596 -24.68 18.42 -13.53
N VAL A 597 -24.51 17.11 -13.42
CA VAL A 597 -23.31 16.50 -12.81
C VAL A 597 -22.06 16.96 -13.54
N LEU A 598 -22.06 16.94 -14.87
CA LEU A 598 -20.91 17.39 -15.65
C LEU A 598 -20.62 18.89 -15.45
N ARG A 599 -21.65 19.74 -15.42
CA ARG A 599 -21.47 21.18 -15.18
C ARG A 599 -20.88 21.47 -13.80
N SER A 600 -21.33 20.77 -12.77
CA SER A 600 -20.78 20.89 -11.41
C SER A 600 -19.30 20.50 -11.38
N LEU A 601 -18.94 19.34 -11.93
CA LEU A 601 -17.56 18.86 -12.02
C LEU A 601 -16.65 19.84 -12.77
N LEU A 602 -17.11 20.44 -13.86
CA LEU A 602 -16.33 21.38 -14.65
C LEU A 602 -16.16 22.75 -13.98
N ARG A 603 -16.89 23.05 -12.90
CA ARG A 603 -16.83 24.30 -12.13
C ARG A 603 -16.13 24.15 -10.77
N ASP A 604 -16.06 22.94 -10.23
CA ASP A 604 -15.46 22.67 -8.93
C ASP A 604 -13.97 23.11 -8.86
N PRO A 605 -13.60 24.05 -7.97
CA PRO A 605 -12.22 24.51 -7.82
C PRO A 605 -11.29 23.47 -7.18
N ALA A 606 -11.81 22.47 -6.46
CA ALA A 606 -11.01 21.40 -5.87
C ALA A 606 -10.42 20.46 -6.95
N ILE A 607 -10.99 20.47 -8.16
CA ILE A 607 -10.53 19.63 -9.27
C ILE A 607 -9.44 20.38 -10.07
N PRO A 608 -8.26 19.75 -10.29
CA PRO A 608 -7.17 20.38 -11.05
C PRO A 608 -7.62 20.87 -12.43
N ALA A 609 -7.17 22.06 -12.82
CA ALA A 609 -7.53 22.68 -14.11
C ALA A 609 -7.25 21.78 -15.33
N ARG A 610 -6.14 21.02 -15.29
CA ARG A 610 -5.79 20.00 -16.30
C ARG A 610 -6.91 18.96 -16.48
N ASP A 611 -7.45 18.45 -15.37
CA ASP A 611 -8.42 17.35 -15.37
C ASP A 611 -9.78 17.85 -15.83
N ARG A 612 -10.20 19.05 -15.37
CA ARG A 612 -11.39 19.73 -15.88
C ARG A 612 -11.31 19.99 -17.38
N LEU A 613 -10.14 20.42 -17.90
CA LEU A 613 -9.95 20.63 -19.33
C LEU A 613 -10.05 19.32 -20.11
N LEU A 614 -9.40 18.25 -19.65
CA LEU A 614 -9.46 16.93 -20.29
C LEU A 614 -10.90 16.46 -20.44
N TRP A 615 -11.69 16.55 -19.37
CA TRP A 615 -13.09 16.11 -19.38
C TRP A 615 -13.95 16.97 -20.28
N ARG A 616 -13.70 18.29 -20.32
CA ARG A 616 -14.37 19.22 -21.22
C ARG A 616 -14.09 18.90 -22.69
N VAL A 617 -12.83 18.69 -23.06
CA VAL A 617 -12.45 18.33 -24.44
C VAL A 617 -13.06 16.98 -24.83
N LEU A 618 -13.06 15.99 -23.94
CA LEU A 618 -13.70 14.68 -24.19
C LEU A 618 -15.20 14.81 -24.45
N HIS A 619 -15.87 15.64 -23.66
CA HIS A 619 -17.30 15.88 -23.79
C HIS A 619 -17.65 16.64 -25.07
N GLU A 620 -16.93 17.72 -25.37
CA GLU A 620 -17.23 18.59 -26.51
C GLU A 620 -16.88 17.94 -27.85
N SER A 621 -15.77 17.20 -27.91
CA SER A 621 -15.30 16.58 -29.16
C SER A 621 -15.97 15.24 -29.48
N GLY A 622 -16.41 14.49 -28.46
CA GLY A 622 -16.82 13.08 -28.62
C GLY A 622 -15.67 12.15 -29.04
N ALA A 623 -14.41 12.62 -28.98
CA ALA A 623 -13.25 11.83 -29.33
C ALA A 623 -13.00 10.70 -28.30
N THR A 624 -12.18 9.72 -28.67
CA THR A 624 -11.77 8.68 -27.73
C THR A 624 -10.79 9.26 -26.70
N VAL A 625 -10.80 8.70 -25.48
CA VAL A 625 -9.87 9.12 -24.41
C VAL A 625 -8.43 9.04 -24.87
N THR A 626 -8.07 7.95 -25.56
CA THR A 626 -6.74 7.76 -26.12
C THR A 626 -6.37 8.86 -27.13
N ALA A 627 -7.29 9.28 -28.00
CA ALA A 627 -7.01 10.32 -28.99
C ALA A 627 -6.80 11.70 -28.35
N VAL A 628 -7.55 12.05 -27.31
CA VAL A 628 -7.39 13.33 -26.58
C VAL A 628 -6.11 13.34 -25.75
N LEU A 629 -5.77 12.23 -25.08
CA LEU A 629 -4.52 12.13 -24.31
C LEU A 629 -3.28 12.17 -25.20
N ALA A 630 -3.39 11.71 -26.45
CA ALA A 630 -2.30 11.72 -27.43
C ALA A 630 -2.00 13.12 -28.01
N LEU A 631 -2.81 14.14 -27.74
CA LEU A 631 -2.58 15.50 -28.25
C LEU A 631 -1.26 16.10 -27.74
N ASN A 632 -0.54 16.78 -28.62
CA ASN A 632 0.65 17.57 -28.29
C ASN A 632 0.40 19.06 -28.52
N VAL A 633 1.20 19.90 -27.88
CA VAL A 633 1.04 21.36 -27.94
C VAL A 633 1.26 21.89 -29.36
N GLN A 634 2.22 21.34 -30.12
CA GLN A 634 2.45 21.75 -31.51
C GLN A 634 1.33 21.37 -32.47
N ASP A 635 0.45 20.46 -32.08
CA ASP A 635 -0.69 20.02 -32.89
C ASP A 635 -1.95 20.85 -32.61
N VAL A 636 -1.88 21.85 -31.70
CA VAL A 636 -3.00 22.73 -31.32
C VAL A 636 -3.10 23.94 -32.24
N ASP A 637 -4.27 24.13 -32.84
CA ASP A 637 -4.66 25.26 -33.69
C ASP A 637 -5.69 26.11 -32.93
N LEU A 638 -5.18 26.97 -32.03
CA LEU A 638 -6.00 27.82 -31.16
C LEU A 638 -6.98 28.72 -31.94
N PRO A 639 -6.60 29.36 -33.08
CA PRO A 639 -7.53 30.19 -33.86
C PRO A 639 -8.76 29.44 -34.41
N HIS A 640 -8.70 28.11 -34.52
CA HIS A 640 -9.78 27.28 -35.07
C HIS A 640 -10.35 26.30 -34.04
N ASP A 641 -10.08 26.50 -32.75
CA ASP A 641 -10.62 25.70 -31.63
C ASP A 641 -10.43 24.17 -31.81
N ARG A 642 -9.28 23.76 -32.36
CA ARG A 642 -9.02 22.35 -32.71
C ARG A 642 -7.58 21.93 -32.48
N ALA A 643 -7.36 20.61 -32.39
CA ALA A 643 -6.03 20.02 -32.47
C ALA A 643 -5.99 18.83 -33.44
N ARG A 644 -4.85 18.62 -34.09
CA ARG A 644 -4.65 17.49 -34.99
C ARG A 644 -4.44 16.20 -34.21
N SER A 645 -5.15 15.13 -34.60
CA SER A 645 -5.01 13.78 -34.05
C SER A 645 -4.96 12.76 -35.19
N GLY A 646 -3.76 12.38 -35.62
CA GLY A 646 -3.57 11.55 -36.80
C GLY A 646 -4.12 12.21 -38.07
N ARG A 647 -5.09 11.56 -38.73
CA ARG A 647 -5.76 12.08 -39.95
C ARG A 647 -7.02 12.91 -39.67
N SER A 648 -7.40 13.09 -38.41
CA SER A 648 -8.61 13.82 -38.01
C SER A 648 -8.28 15.00 -37.10
N PHE A 649 -9.27 15.87 -36.88
CA PHE A 649 -9.19 16.96 -35.92
C PHE A 649 -10.09 16.67 -34.73
N ILE A 650 -9.61 17.01 -33.53
CA ILE A 650 -10.38 17.07 -32.30
C ILE A 650 -10.76 18.52 -32.10
N CYS A 651 -12.04 18.86 -32.26
CA CYS A 651 -12.54 20.22 -32.08
C CYS A 651 -13.20 20.36 -30.71
N TRP A 652 -13.11 21.55 -30.11
CA TRP A 652 -13.78 21.92 -28.87
C TRP A 652 -14.52 23.26 -29.06
N ARG A 653 -15.24 23.72 -28.04
CA ARG A 653 -15.96 24.99 -28.10
C ARG A 653 -15.01 26.19 -27.91
N PRO A 654 -15.28 27.37 -28.49
CA PRO A 654 -14.42 28.55 -28.35
C PRO A 654 -14.05 28.91 -26.89
N ALA A 655 -14.98 28.72 -25.94
CA ALA A 655 -14.74 28.98 -24.52
C ALA A 655 -13.67 28.06 -23.88
N THR A 656 -13.37 26.92 -24.50
CA THR A 656 -12.36 25.95 -24.05
C THR A 656 -10.96 26.37 -24.49
N THR A 657 -10.83 27.17 -25.56
CA THR A 657 -9.56 27.58 -26.16
C THR A 657 -8.67 28.38 -25.20
N SER A 658 -9.25 29.26 -24.39
CA SER A 658 -8.50 29.98 -23.35
C SER A 658 -7.88 29.04 -22.30
N HIS A 659 -8.60 27.97 -21.94
CA HIS A 659 -8.13 26.97 -20.99
C HIS A 659 -7.04 26.07 -21.62
N VAL A 660 -7.17 25.74 -22.91
CA VAL A 660 -6.11 25.03 -23.66
C VAL A 660 -4.84 25.87 -23.72
N ALA A 661 -4.95 27.17 -24.04
CA ALA A 661 -3.83 28.10 -24.06
C ALA A 661 -3.17 28.22 -22.66
N GLN A 662 -3.98 28.32 -21.60
CA GLN A 662 -3.48 28.38 -20.23
C GLN A 662 -2.76 27.08 -19.81
N LEU A 663 -3.28 25.91 -20.18
CA LEU A 663 -2.64 24.63 -19.89
C LEU A 663 -1.35 24.41 -20.71
N ALA A 664 -1.33 24.91 -21.95
CA ALA A 664 -0.11 24.93 -22.75
C ALA A 664 0.96 25.78 -22.06
N GLY A 665 0.59 26.91 -21.42
CA GLY A 665 1.48 27.65 -20.52
C GLY A 665 2.75 28.17 -21.21
N GLY A 666 2.62 28.63 -22.46
CA GLY A 666 3.75 29.10 -23.28
C GLY A 666 4.63 27.99 -23.87
N ARG A 667 4.31 26.72 -23.63
CA ARG A 667 5.03 25.58 -24.23
C ARG A 667 4.81 25.57 -25.75
N THR A 668 5.83 25.16 -26.49
CA THR A 668 5.81 25.11 -27.97
C THR A 668 5.83 23.68 -28.50
N SER A 669 6.13 22.68 -27.67
CA SER A 669 6.13 21.27 -28.06
C SER A 669 5.93 20.31 -26.88
N GLY A 670 5.57 19.05 -27.19
CA GLY A 670 5.38 17.97 -26.22
C GLY A 670 3.92 17.73 -25.82
N PRO A 671 3.63 16.78 -24.91
CA PRO A 671 2.26 16.38 -24.58
C PRO A 671 1.42 17.53 -24.01
N LEU A 672 0.17 17.68 -24.46
CA LEU A 672 -0.73 18.72 -23.95
C LEU A 672 -1.10 18.44 -22.48
N PHE A 673 -1.49 17.19 -22.17
CA PHE A 673 -1.86 16.75 -20.82
C PHE A 673 -0.69 16.05 -20.14
N LEU A 674 -0.11 16.69 -19.13
CA LEU A 674 1.05 16.20 -18.38
C LEU A 674 0.69 15.57 -17.03
N SER A 675 1.50 14.61 -16.58
CA SER A 675 1.47 14.11 -15.20
C SER A 675 1.84 15.22 -14.20
N ALA A 676 1.39 15.07 -12.94
CA ALA A 676 1.66 16.07 -11.90
C ALA A 676 3.15 16.13 -11.50
N ARG A 677 3.85 14.99 -11.56
CA ARG A 677 5.27 14.85 -11.19
C ARG A 677 6.11 14.49 -12.41
N ARG A 678 7.40 14.83 -12.38
CA ARG A 678 8.39 14.34 -13.34
C ARG A 678 8.57 12.82 -13.12
N PRO A 679 8.76 12.03 -14.19
CA PRO A 679 9.21 10.67 -14.03
C PRO A 679 10.61 10.67 -13.37
N ALA A 680 10.86 9.70 -12.49
CA ALA A 680 12.20 9.45 -11.99
C ALA A 680 13.13 9.09 -13.18
N PRO A 681 14.46 9.31 -13.09
CA PRO A 681 15.40 9.04 -14.19
C PRO A 681 15.24 7.65 -14.83
N ALA A 682 14.97 6.61 -14.03
CA ALA A 682 14.73 5.24 -14.47
C ALA A 682 13.34 4.98 -15.10
N ARG A 683 12.41 5.93 -15.01
CA ARG A 683 11.03 5.84 -15.53
C ARG A 683 10.76 6.83 -16.67
N THR A 684 11.83 7.30 -17.29
CA THR A 684 11.79 8.11 -18.52
C THR A 684 11.16 7.23 -19.62
N PRO A 685 10.00 7.60 -20.20
CA PRO A 685 9.37 6.78 -21.24
C PRO A 685 10.33 6.60 -22.41
N ALA A 686 10.34 5.39 -22.99
CA ALA A 686 11.22 5.04 -24.10
C ALA A 686 10.98 5.90 -25.34
N ASP A 687 9.74 6.40 -25.51
CA ASP A 687 9.42 7.39 -26.52
C ASP A 687 9.60 8.81 -25.96
N ALA A 688 10.60 9.52 -26.49
CA ALA A 688 10.86 10.91 -26.14
C ALA A 688 9.67 11.84 -26.45
N ALA A 689 8.76 11.44 -27.36
CA ALA A 689 7.54 12.19 -27.67
C ALA A 689 6.53 12.25 -26.50
N ASP A 690 6.65 11.34 -25.53
CA ASP A 690 5.81 11.32 -24.33
C ASP A 690 6.39 12.13 -23.16
N LEU A 691 7.49 12.87 -23.38
CA LEU A 691 8.07 13.81 -22.43
C LEU A 691 7.90 15.25 -22.90
N CYS A 692 7.55 16.11 -21.97
CA CYS A 692 7.61 17.55 -22.20
C CYS A 692 9.06 18.02 -22.13
N PRO A 693 9.62 18.62 -23.19
CA PRO A 693 11.02 19.06 -23.21
C PRO A 693 11.31 20.19 -22.23
N GLN A 694 10.31 21.04 -21.95
CA GLN A 694 10.48 22.19 -21.04
C GLN A 694 10.31 21.80 -19.57
N THR A 695 9.34 20.93 -19.25
CA THR A 695 9.01 20.62 -17.85
C THR A 695 9.58 19.29 -17.39
N GLY A 696 10.08 18.43 -18.29
CA GLY A 696 10.53 17.07 -18.00
C GLY A 696 9.42 16.16 -17.45
N ARG A 697 8.15 16.51 -17.63
CA ARG A 697 6.99 15.72 -17.14
C ARG A 697 6.48 14.85 -18.27
N ARG A 698 5.95 13.68 -17.94
CA ARG A 698 5.43 12.72 -18.95
C ARG A 698 3.98 12.99 -19.31
N ARG A 699 3.51 12.43 -20.43
CA ARG A 699 2.10 12.38 -20.81
C ARG A 699 1.25 11.73 -19.71
N LEU A 700 0.05 12.27 -19.49
CA LEU A 700 -0.93 11.68 -18.58
C LEU A 700 -1.45 10.35 -19.14
N SER A 701 -1.33 9.27 -18.37
CA SER A 701 -1.80 7.95 -18.79
C SER A 701 -3.33 7.82 -18.71
N TYR A 702 -3.87 6.89 -19.50
CA TYR A 702 -5.31 6.58 -19.50
C TYR A 702 -5.78 6.13 -18.11
N GLU A 703 -5.02 5.26 -17.44
CA GLU A 703 -5.34 4.71 -16.13
C GLU A 703 -5.38 5.81 -15.08
N ARG A 704 -4.42 6.74 -15.12
CA ARG A 704 -4.40 7.87 -14.19
C ARG A 704 -5.55 8.83 -14.43
N ALA A 705 -5.85 9.13 -15.70
CA ALA A 705 -6.99 9.96 -16.06
C ALA A 705 -8.32 9.31 -15.63
N GLU A 706 -8.49 8.00 -15.85
CA GLU A 706 -9.69 7.26 -15.46
C GLU A 706 -9.83 7.18 -13.94
N TYR A 707 -8.74 6.94 -13.22
CA TYR A 707 -8.73 6.97 -11.76
C TYR A 707 -9.18 8.34 -11.22
N GLN A 708 -8.63 9.44 -11.76
CA GLN A 708 -8.99 10.79 -11.34
C GLN A 708 -10.47 11.09 -11.57
N PHE A 709 -11.01 10.67 -12.71
CA PHE A 709 -12.44 10.84 -12.99
C PHE A 709 -13.33 9.99 -12.08
N LYS A 710 -12.95 8.73 -11.79
CA LYS A 710 -13.68 7.87 -10.85
C LYS A 710 -13.69 8.46 -9.45
N GLN A 711 -12.56 8.97 -8.95
CA GLN A 711 -12.51 9.60 -7.63
C GLN A 711 -13.39 10.85 -7.56
N ALA A 712 -13.33 11.72 -8.57
CA ALA A 712 -14.15 12.94 -8.61
C ALA A 712 -15.65 12.68 -8.73
N THR A 713 -16.06 11.51 -9.24
CA THR A 713 -17.46 11.16 -9.48
C THR A 713 -18.00 10.09 -8.54
N ARG A 714 -17.20 9.59 -7.59
CA ARG A 714 -17.56 8.44 -6.76
C ARG A 714 -18.81 8.66 -5.93
N GLN A 715 -18.97 9.86 -5.37
CA GLN A 715 -20.15 10.25 -4.59
C GLN A 715 -21.38 10.53 -5.46
N LEU A 716 -21.19 10.69 -6.78
CA LEU A 716 -22.22 11.03 -7.74
C LEU A 716 -22.73 9.79 -8.50
N ASP A 717 -22.00 8.68 -8.42
CA ASP A 717 -22.38 7.38 -8.96
C ASP A 717 -23.24 6.61 -7.95
N PRO A 718 -24.51 6.27 -8.26
CA PRO A 718 -25.37 5.50 -7.36
C PRO A 718 -24.78 4.15 -6.93
N ALA A 719 -23.87 3.57 -7.73
CA ALA A 719 -23.19 2.33 -7.38
C ALA A 719 -21.95 2.53 -6.47
N GLY A 720 -21.52 3.78 -6.23
CA GLY A 720 -20.38 4.12 -5.38
C GLY A 720 -19.00 3.73 -5.94
N VAL A 721 -18.93 3.34 -7.22
CA VAL A 721 -17.71 2.90 -7.92
C VAL A 721 -17.05 4.06 -8.68
N GLY A 722 -17.84 5.07 -9.05
CA GLY A 722 -17.42 6.23 -9.83
C GLY A 722 -17.59 5.99 -11.33
N PHE A 723 -17.96 7.06 -12.05
CA PHE A 723 -18.19 7.00 -13.48
C PHE A 723 -16.88 6.80 -14.27
N THR A 724 -16.98 6.18 -15.45
CA THR A 724 -15.83 5.98 -16.35
C THR A 724 -15.73 7.10 -17.37
N LEU A 725 -14.51 7.43 -17.84
CA LEU A 725 -14.30 8.48 -18.84
C LEU A 725 -15.08 8.23 -20.15
N ARG A 726 -15.46 6.98 -20.44
CA ARG A 726 -16.26 6.63 -21.63
C ARG A 726 -17.66 7.28 -21.62
N LEU A 727 -18.20 7.59 -20.44
CA LEU A 727 -19.50 8.27 -20.30
C LEU A 727 -19.45 9.75 -20.68
N LEU A 728 -18.27 10.36 -20.78
CA LEU A 728 -18.14 11.72 -21.29
C LEU A 728 -18.33 11.78 -22.81
N ARG A 729 -18.11 10.65 -23.51
CA ARG A 729 -18.24 10.54 -24.97
C ARG A 729 -19.69 10.47 -25.45
N THR A 730 -20.62 10.01 -24.59
CA THR A 730 -21.99 9.69 -24.98
C THR A 730 -22.92 10.91 -25.05
N GLY A 731 -22.39 12.12 -24.91
CA GLY A 731 -23.17 13.36 -24.77
C GLY A 731 -23.50 14.11 -26.06
N ARG A 732 -23.64 13.45 -27.22
CA ARG A 732 -24.28 14.08 -28.38
C ARG A 732 -25.80 13.93 -28.29
#